data_AF-A0A3M7HKK1-F1
#
_entry.id   AF-A0A3M7HKK1-F1
#
_cell.length_a   1.000
_cell.length_b   1.000
_cell.length_c   1.000
_cell.angle_alpha   90.00
_cell.angle_beta   90.00
_cell.angle_gamma   90.00
#
_symmetry.space_group_name_H-M   'P 1'
#
loop_
_entity.id
_entity.type
_entity.pdbx_description
1 polymer ?
#
loop_
_entity_poly.entity_id
_entity_poly.type
_entity_poly.pdbx_seq_one_letter_code
_entity_poly.pdbx_strand_id
1 'polypeptide(L)'
;MAVALSALLLPVFSRYALAEWPSIEDYGSSGGSGPVGGIGDEQHPVTEPLSFVTDSLIPIPGTNTSTRQLARGVPPVLLQNNQSQASGCSAVRRSVVVDATKNGAQQEMLGFGSAWTDSAVEVFDELEEPLRRQVMNDLFGQDGNNQGFMRHTVGSSDLSYHQYSYDDNGPGFNQGQPDPTLANFGLGPYGTRMAEYTAMMGEIKGDVFLFGAPWSLPGWMKNNGLFVAPTVSDYSTSTHFLWNNSLNPEYIPSAIQYFAQYVDAFKEKGVTINGVSAQNEPLNYIGGTTTMYLDAVDEANMLLRGLGGLMHQRDVKFMAYDHNTDQPVYPARVLQGAGTENVDAIAWHCYQGPVADYAVLEDLHLFSPKTVQFMTECSNTAATAGSTNYWVAQNFIPAVQHGASGASMWVMATDENYGPRSPYGGCDTCLPSIFVNSSSHYEKTIDYYMIGHFSRFIRRGAINHQVVSGNTGTGTSWSSQFWILAERNPDGGWAVVMMNNNPDDQLVTLSFIGSLNVWEGTVPAETVVSWMLPSDARVAANSSLASGADAPYSVTNSSSPGSPTGSGSASFPTATGGSSDSTCVASTATTSSSSSSSGTNIPVPNTDQIIMTAGPGPTGASGGSDEGVCPPAPQATVTVSSPYGGDQDGQGQGHGSGEQAGDPYGHGQAPNEHGQGSYEQGGDPR
;
A
#
# COMPACT_ATOMS: atom_id res chain seq x y z
N MET A 1 42.44 11.41 27.65
CA MET A 1 41.97 10.57 26.52
C MET A 1 40.82 9.63 26.86
N ALA A 2 40.69 9.10 28.09
CA ALA A 2 39.56 8.22 28.46
C ALA A 2 38.20 8.93 28.68
N VAL A 3 38.17 10.25 28.87
CA VAL A 3 36.92 11.02 29.08
C VAL A 3 36.30 11.51 27.75
N ALA A 4 37.08 11.53 26.66
CA ALA A 4 36.59 11.94 25.34
C ALA A 4 35.93 10.79 24.55
N LEU A 5 36.21 9.53 24.91
CA LEU A 5 35.62 8.37 24.22
C LEU A 5 34.19 8.07 24.68
N SER A 6 33.81 8.46 25.91
CA SER A 6 32.45 8.24 26.43
C SER A 6 31.43 9.20 25.81
N ALA A 7 31.84 10.38 25.35
CA ALA A 7 30.96 11.37 24.71
C ALA A 7 30.62 11.03 23.23
N LEU A 8 31.42 10.16 22.59
CA LEU A 8 31.20 9.71 21.21
C LEU A 8 30.39 8.41 21.10
N LEU A 9 30.19 7.68 22.20
CA LEU A 9 29.38 6.46 22.24
C LEU A 9 27.96 6.68 22.81
N LEU A 10 27.71 7.82 23.46
CA LEU A 10 26.39 8.22 23.95
C LEU A 10 25.34 8.49 22.85
N PRO A 11 25.66 9.02 21.64
CA PRO A 11 24.62 9.26 20.62
C PRO A 11 24.24 8.01 19.82
N VAL A 12 24.82 6.83 20.09
CA VAL A 12 24.44 5.57 19.42
C VAL A 12 23.47 4.76 20.28
N PHE A 13 23.56 4.85 21.61
CA PHE A 13 22.61 4.21 22.54
C PHE A 13 21.46 5.15 22.97
N SER A 14 21.52 6.44 22.64
CA SER A 14 20.49 7.43 23.00
C SER A 14 19.51 7.77 21.87
N ARG A 15 19.69 7.27 20.63
CA ARG A 15 18.77 7.59 19.52
C ARG A 15 17.38 6.98 19.65
N TYR A 16 17.25 5.89 20.40
CA TYR A 16 15.99 5.16 20.58
C TYR A 16 15.30 5.42 21.91
N ALA A 17 15.86 6.31 22.73
CA ALA A 17 15.24 6.72 23.97
C ALA A 17 14.78 8.17 23.82
N LEU A 18 13.45 8.40 23.91
CA LEU A 18 12.75 9.63 24.33
C LEU A 18 11.86 10.36 23.31
N ALA A 19 11.79 9.97 22.04
CA ALA A 19 10.69 10.43 21.18
C ALA A 19 9.47 9.52 21.45
N GLU A 20 8.48 10.02 22.19
CA GLU A 20 7.19 9.34 22.29
C GLU A 20 6.55 9.37 20.90
N TRP A 21 6.16 8.20 20.39
CA TRP A 21 5.41 8.10 19.15
C TRP A 21 4.07 8.81 19.30
N PRO A 22 3.60 9.51 18.25
CA PRO A 22 2.34 10.22 18.30
C PRO A 22 1.18 9.23 18.43
N SER A 23 0.19 9.58 19.24
CA SER A 23 -1.07 8.83 19.28
C SER A 23 -1.97 9.23 18.13
N ILE A 24 -2.81 8.29 17.68
CA ILE A 24 -3.85 8.51 16.69
C ILE A 24 -5.25 8.65 17.30
N GLU A 25 -5.36 8.80 18.64
CA GLU A 25 -6.66 8.88 19.34
C GLU A 25 -7.57 9.97 18.76
N ASP A 26 -6.98 11.13 18.41
CA ASP A 26 -7.70 12.28 17.85
C ASP A 26 -7.86 12.24 16.32
N TYR A 27 -7.45 11.16 15.64
CA TYR A 27 -7.61 11.01 14.18
C TYR A 27 -8.98 10.42 13.89
N GLY A 28 -10.04 11.23 13.92
CA GLY A 28 -11.44 10.79 13.86
C GLY A 28 -11.80 9.81 12.74
N SER A 29 -13.05 9.36 12.73
CA SER A 29 -13.57 8.53 11.64
C SER A 29 -14.44 9.31 10.67
N SER A 30 -14.62 8.79 9.46
CA SER A 30 -15.37 9.43 8.38
C SER A 30 -16.87 9.44 8.64
N GLY A 31 -17.29 8.99 9.82
CA GLY A 31 -18.68 8.84 10.21
C GLY A 31 -19.32 7.59 9.62
N GLY A 32 -20.46 7.25 10.21
CA GLY A 32 -21.28 6.10 9.82
C GLY A 32 -21.70 5.25 11.00
N SER A 33 -22.77 4.48 10.84
CA SER A 33 -23.29 3.57 11.86
C SER A 33 -22.83 2.13 11.69
N GLY A 34 -21.90 1.88 10.76
CA GLY A 34 -21.35 0.56 10.50
C GLY A 34 -20.64 0.00 11.73
N PRO A 35 -20.52 -1.33 11.85
CA PRO A 35 -19.70 -1.94 12.87
C PRO A 35 -18.25 -1.43 12.82
N VAL A 36 -17.58 -1.46 13.97
CA VAL A 36 -16.18 -1.06 14.13
C VAL A 36 -15.34 -2.27 14.53
N GLY A 37 -14.04 -2.24 14.27
CA GLY A 37 -13.13 -3.32 14.65
C GLY A 37 -13.26 -4.58 13.79
N GLY A 38 -12.82 -5.73 14.30
CA GLY A 38 -12.76 -7.05 13.69
C GLY A 38 -11.86 -7.98 14.52
N ILE A 39 -11.45 -9.12 13.95
CA ILE A 39 -10.55 -10.05 14.64
C ILE A 39 -9.31 -9.35 15.24
N GLY A 40 -9.07 -9.55 16.54
CA GLY A 40 -8.01 -8.87 17.29
C GLY A 40 -8.48 -7.66 18.10
N ASP A 41 -9.75 -7.28 18.06
CA ASP A 41 -10.30 -6.29 19.00
C ASP A 41 -10.90 -6.94 20.27
N GLU A 42 -11.30 -6.11 21.23
CA GLU A 42 -11.87 -6.57 22.50
C GLU A 42 -13.16 -7.41 22.36
N GLN A 43 -13.96 -7.16 21.32
CA GLN A 43 -15.22 -7.85 21.04
C GLN A 43 -15.01 -9.15 20.25
N HIS A 44 -13.93 -9.23 19.48
CA HIS A 44 -13.53 -10.36 18.64
C HIS A 44 -12.10 -10.81 18.96
N PRO A 45 -11.81 -11.15 20.23
CA PRO A 45 -10.45 -11.44 20.65
C PRO A 45 -9.95 -12.75 20.02
N VAL A 46 -8.65 -12.80 19.74
CA VAL A 46 -7.99 -14.02 19.28
C VAL A 46 -7.86 -14.98 20.47
N THR A 47 -8.62 -16.08 20.42
CA THR A 47 -8.66 -17.08 21.50
C THR A 47 -7.80 -18.31 21.24
N GLU A 48 -7.38 -18.52 20.00
CA GLU A 48 -6.49 -19.61 19.57
C GLU A 48 -5.57 -19.11 18.45
N PRO A 49 -4.38 -19.71 18.24
CA PRO A 49 -3.50 -19.31 17.14
C PRO A 49 -4.18 -19.58 15.80
N LEU A 50 -4.08 -18.63 14.89
CA LEU A 50 -4.60 -18.74 13.52
C LEU A 50 -3.51 -18.39 12.52
N SER A 51 -3.63 -18.92 11.30
CA SER A 51 -2.76 -18.62 10.18
C SER A 51 -3.58 -18.37 8.92
N PHE A 52 -3.18 -17.37 8.14
CA PHE A 52 -3.77 -17.02 6.85
C PHE A 52 -2.65 -16.87 5.83
N VAL A 53 -2.85 -17.37 4.62
CA VAL A 53 -1.81 -17.45 3.59
C VAL A 53 -2.32 -17.01 2.22
N THR A 54 -1.50 -16.21 1.55
CA THR A 54 -1.63 -15.89 0.12
C THR A 54 -0.37 -16.34 -0.59
N ASP A 55 -0.53 -17.18 -1.62
CA ASP A 55 0.56 -17.51 -2.54
C ASP A 55 0.80 -16.30 -3.45
N SER A 56 2.05 -15.87 -3.59
CA SER A 56 2.40 -14.70 -4.41
C SER A 56 2.36 -14.98 -5.91
N LEU A 57 2.35 -16.27 -6.29
CA LEU A 57 2.34 -16.71 -7.67
C LEU A 57 1.07 -16.22 -8.38
N ILE A 58 1.23 -15.59 -9.53
CA ILE A 58 0.14 -15.28 -10.44
C ILE A 58 -0.10 -16.52 -11.32
N PRO A 59 -1.28 -17.17 -11.26
CA PRO A 59 -1.53 -18.40 -12.02
C PRO A 59 -1.40 -18.19 -13.53
N ILE A 60 -0.86 -19.19 -14.23
CA ILE A 60 -0.87 -19.22 -15.70
C ILE A 60 -2.24 -19.72 -16.17
N PRO A 61 -3.00 -18.94 -16.98
CA PRO A 61 -4.29 -19.37 -17.50
C PRO A 61 -4.20 -20.73 -18.22
N GLY A 62 -5.17 -21.61 -17.95
CA GLY A 62 -5.22 -22.95 -18.53
C GLY A 62 -4.26 -23.98 -17.90
N THR A 63 -3.53 -23.60 -16.84
CA THR A 63 -2.76 -24.55 -16.03
C THR A 63 -3.54 -24.94 -14.78
N ASN A 64 -3.30 -26.16 -14.26
CA ASN A 64 -3.91 -26.64 -13.02
C ASN A 64 -3.21 -26.08 -11.76
N THR A 65 -2.70 -24.85 -11.83
CA THR A 65 -1.99 -24.22 -10.71
C THR A 65 -3.02 -23.56 -9.81
N SER A 66 -3.28 -24.15 -8.65
CA SER A 66 -4.11 -23.53 -7.61
C SER A 66 -3.23 -22.67 -6.71
N THR A 67 -3.68 -21.45 -6.43
CA THR A 67 -3.06 -20.55 -5.46
C THR A 67 -4.03 -20.26 -4.32
N ARG A 68 -3.49 -20.14 -3.11
CA ARG A 68 -4.20 -19.74 -1.92
C ARG A 68 -4.30 -18.22 -1.87
N GLN A 69 -5.46 -17.73 -1.47
CA GLN A 69 -5.79 -16.30 -1.47
C GLN A 69 -6.47 -15.96 -0.14
N LEU A 70 -5.71 -15.40 0.81
CA LEU A 70 -6.11 -15.26 2.22
C LEU A 70 -6.73 -16.53 2.83
N ALA A 71 -6.27 -17.71 2.39
CA ALA A 71 -6.82 -18.99 2.84
C ALA A 71 -6.35 -19.32 4.25
N ARG A 72 -7.10 -20.14 4.99
CA ARG A 72 -6.63 -20.67 6.28
C ARG A 72 -5.37 -21.52 6.07
N GLY A 73 -4.29 -21.13 6.73
CA GLY A 73 -3.03 -21.88 6.80
C GLY A 73 -2.99 -22.80 8.03
N VAL A 74 -1.88 -23.54 8.17
CA VAL A 74 -1.59 -24.29 9.40
C VAL A 74 -1.17 -23.28 10.48
N PRO A 75 -1.89 -23.19 11.62
CA PRO A 75 -1.50 -22.29 12.71
C PRO A 75 -0.15 -22.65 13.32
N PRO A 76 0.59 -21.66 13.85
CA PRO A 76 1.78 -21.94 14.63
C PRO A 76 1.41 -22.64 15.95
N VAL A 77 2.35 -23.43 16.46
CA VAL A 77 2.22 -24.15 17.74
C VAL A 77 3.02 -23.44 18.82
N LEU A 78 2.49 -23.42 20.04
CA LEU A 78 3.22 -22.94 21.21
C LEU A 78 4.22 -24.01 21.65
N LEU A 79 5.50 -23.66 21.73
CA LEU A 79 6.55 -24.59 22.16
C LEU A 79 6.54 -24.79 23.67
N GLN A 80 6.45 -26.05 24.10
CA GLN A 80 6.72 -26.41 25.49
C GLN A 80 8.22 -26.64 25.72
N ASN A 81 8.77 -26.08 26.81
CA ASN A 81 10.18 -26.23 27.21
C ASN A 81 11.20 -25.82 26.13
N ASN A 82 10.83 -24.94 25.20
CA ASN A 82 11.65 -24.54 24.04
C ASN A 82 12.14 -25.72 23.18
N GLN A 83 11.42 -26.85 23.19
CA GLN A 83 11.73 -27.97 22.31
C GLN A 83 10.92 -27.83 21.03
N SER A 84 11.64 -27.66 19.91
CA SER A 84 11.07 -27.70 18.56
C SER A 84 10.26 -28.99 18.40
N GLN A 85 9.04 -28.86 17.88
CA GLN A 85 8.16 -30.00 17.61
C GLN A 85 8.40 -30.56 16.20
N ALA A 86 9.14 -29.81 15.36
CA ALA A 86 9.48 -30.21 14.00
C ALA A 86 10.74 -31.11 13.94
N SER A 87 10.54 -32.43 13.98
CA SER A 87 11.58 -33.40 13.63
C SER A 87 11.57 -33.74 12.14
N GLY A 88 12.71 -33.59 11.45
CA GLY A 88 12.87 -34.04 10.05
C GLY A 88 12.33 -33.10 8.97
N CYS A 89 12.05 -31.83 9.29
CA CYS A 89 11.61 -30.84 8.31
C CYS A 89 12.78 -30.37 7.43
N SER A 90 12.56 -30.31 6.10
CA SER A 90 13.51 -29.76 5.12
C SER A 90 13.50 -28.23 5.05
N ALA A 91 12.56 -27.56 5.74
CA ALA A 91 12.46 -26.11 5.79
C ALA A 91 13.69 -25.47 6.45
N VAL A 92 14.06 -24.30 5.96
CA VAL A 92 15.16 -23.50 6.52
C VAL A 92 14.72 -22.93 7.86
N ARG A 93 15.48 -23.18 8.92
CA ARG A 93 15.16 -22.65 10.25
C ARG A 93 15.44 -21.16 10.33
N ARG A 94 14.48 -20.41 10.87
CA ARG A 94 14.58 -18.96 11.08
C ARG A 94 14.17 -18.60 12.51
N SER A 95 15.07 -17.92 13.21
CA SER A 95 14.76 -17.33 14.51
C SER A 95 14.23 -15.92 14.31
N VAL A 96 13.05 -15.63 14.85
CA VAL A 96 12.43 -14.31 14.85
C VAL A 96 12.30 -13.84 16.30
N VAL A 97 12.71 -12.60 16.56
CA VAL A 97 12.64 -12.01 17.89
C VAL A 97 11.97 -10.65 17.77
N VAL A 98 10.89 -10.45 18.53
CA VAL A 98 10.14 -9.19 18.64
C VAL A 98 10.35 -8.60 20.03
N ASP A 99 10.60 -7.30 20.15
CA ASP A 99 10.65 -6.64 21.45
C ASP A 99 9.24 -6.25 21.91
N ALA A 100 8.63 -7.07 22.76
CA ALA A 100 7.29 -6.84 23.31
C ALA A 100 7.28 -5.91 24.54
N THR A 101 8.43 -5.35 24.92
CA THR A 101 8.52 -4.41 26.03
C THR A 101 8.10 -3.01 25.60
N LYS A 102 8.01 -2.07 26.56
CA LYS A 102 7.78 -0.65 26.26
C LYS A 102 8.85 -0.05 25.34
N ASN A 103 10.08 -0.57 25.36
CA ASN A 103 11.15 -0.04 24.51
C ASN A 103 11.01 -0.47 23.06
N GLY A 104 10.37 -1.61 22.81
CA GLY A 104 10.08 -2.09 21.46
C GLY A 104 8.80 -1.52 20.86
N ALA A 105 7.94 -0.88 21.66
CA ALA A 105 6.72 -0.26 21.17
C ALA A 105 7.04 0.96 20.30
N GLN A 106 6.46 1.00 19.10
CA GLN A 106 6.61 2.08 18.12
C GLN A 106 5.28 2.85 17.97
N GLN A 107 4.93 3.25 16.74
CA GLN A 107 3.72 3.99 16.44
C GLN A 107 2.45 3.16 16.61
N GLU A 108 1.35 3.87 16.89
CA GLU A 108 0.00 3.32 16.85
C GLU A 108 -0.51 3.28 15.41
N MET A 109 -1.27 2.22 15.08
CA MET A 109 -1.75 1.94 13.73
C MET A 109 -3.17 2.45 13.53
N LEU A 110 -3.37 3.24 12.49
CA LEU A 110 -4.65 3.78 12.05
C LEU A 110 -5.39 2.82 11.12
N GLY A 111 -4.67 2.22 10.17
CA GLY A 111 -5.24 1.21 9.29
C GLY A 111 -4.54 1.12 7.94
N PHE A 112 -5.14 0.32 7.07
CA PHE A 112 -4.66 0.06 5.72
C PHE A 112 -5.82 0.10 4.74
N GLY A 113 -5.54 0.42 3.48
CA GLY A 113 -6.60 0.48 2.48
C GLY A 113 -6.14 0.79 1.06
N SER A 114 -7.03 1.46 0.32
CA SER A 114 -6.88 1.85 -1.07
C SER A 114 -7.53 3.22 -1.33
N ALA A 115 -7.42 3.77 -2.55
CA ALA A 115 -8.01 5.06 -2.87
C ALA A 115 -9.31 4.95 -3.68
N TRP A 116 -10.29 5.76 -3.32
CA TRP A 116 -11.47 6.06 -4.11
C TRP A 116 -11.10 6.99 -5.26
N THR A 117 -11.33 6.52 -6.48
CA THR A 117 -11.14 7.28 -7.73
C THR A 117 -12.45 7.31 -8.51
N ASP A 118 -12.59 8.25 -9.45
CA ASP A 118 -13.77 8.26 -10.32
C ASP A 118 -13.89 6.93 -11.08
N SER A 119 -12.75 6.32 -11.46
CA SER A 119 -12.70 4.95 -12.00
C SER A 119 -13.43 3.95 -11.12
N ALA A 120 -13.08 3.88 -9.83
CA ALA A 120 -13.72 2.95 -8.89
C ALA A 120 -15.22 3.22 -8.73
N VAL A 121 -15.61 4.49 -8.67
CA VAL A 121 -17.02 4.92 -8.59
C VAL A 121 -17.81 4.51 -9.83
N GLU A 122 -17.28 4.78 -11.02
CA GLU A 122 -17.93 4.49 -12.29
C GLU A 122 -18.11 2.98 -12.49
N VAL A 123 -17.08 2.18 -12.24
CA VAL A 123 -17.20 0.72 -12.45
C VAL A 123 -18.10 0.05 -11.41
N PHE A 124 -18.19 0.56 -10.19
CA PHE A 124 -19.17 0.07 -9.22
C PHE A 124 -20.61 0.48 -9.57
N ASP A 125 -20.81 1.58 -10.29
CA ASP A 125 -22.12 1.97 -10.80
C ASP A 125 -22.67 1.03 -11.86
N GLU A 126 -21.79 0.36 -12.60
CA GLU A 126 -22.16 -0.66 -13.59
C GLU A 126 -22.68 -1.94 -12.93
N LEU A 127 -22.23 -2.26 -11.71
CA LEU A 127 -22.66 -3.46 -11.00
C LEU A 127 -24.14 -3.42 -10.64
N GLU A 128 -24.82 -4.55 -10.84
CA GLU A 128 -26.14 -4.79 -10.28
C GLU A 128 -26.11 -4.65 -8.76
N GLU A 129 -27.19 -4.10 -8.21
CA GLU A 129 -27.27 -3.68 -6.81
C GLU A 129 -26.87 -4.77 -5.78
N PRO A 130 -27.22 -6.06 -5.94
CA PRO A 130 -26.73 -7.12 -5.07
C PRO A 130 -25.21 -7.29 -5.09
N LEU A 131 -24.58 -7.26 -6.26
CA LEU A 131 -23.12 -7.40 -6.40
C LEU A 131 -22.40 -6.14 -5.94
N ARG A 132 -22.97 -4.97 -6.18
CA ARG A 132 -22.46 -3.70 -5.66
C ARG A 132 -22.39 -3.72 -4.13
N ARG A 133 -23.44 -4.18 -3.45
CA ARG A 133 -23.39 -4.39 -1.99
C ARG A 133 -22.35 -5.43 -1.61
N GLN A 134 -22.22 -6.50 -2.39
CA GLN A 134 -21.26 -7.56 -2.10
C GLN A 134 -19.81 -7.07 -2.19
N VAL A 135 -19.43 -6.35 -3.25
CA VAL A 135 -18.06 -5.80 -3.39
C VAL A 135 -17.76 -4.77 -2.30
N MET A 136 -18.74 -3.95 -1.92
CA MET A 136 -18.57 -3.02 -0.79
C MET A 136 -18.35 -3.74 0.54
N ASN A 137 -19.07 -4.85 0.78
CA ASN A 137 -18.83 -5.69 1.96
C ASN A 137 -17.49 -6.43 1.89
N ASP A 138 -17.07 -6.87 0.70
CA ASP A 138 -15.76 -7.48 0.50
C ASP A 138 -14.63 -6.49 0.84
N LEU A 139 -14.76 -5.21 0.50
CA LEU A 139 -13.74 -4.20 0.78
C LEU A 139 -13.76 -3.72 2.23
N PHE A 140 -14.95 -3.46 2.80
CA PHE A 140 -15.09 -2.73 4.07
C PHE A 140 -15.73 -3.52 5.21
N GLY A 141 -16.46 -4.60 4.92
CA GLY A 141 -17.13 -5.39 5.95
C GLY A 141 -16.14 -6.09 6.89
N GLN A 142 -16.59 -6.44 8.10
CA GLN A 142 -15.75 -7.11 9.12
C GLN A 142 -15.26 -8.50 8.67
N ASP A 143 -16.06 -9.21 7.86
CA ASP A 143 -15.70 -10.50 7.24
C ASP A 143 -14.94 -10.31 5.89
N GLY A 144 -15.00 -9.10 5.34
CA GLY A 144 -14.26 -8.63 4.18
C GLY A 144 -12.85 -8.17 4.55
N ASN A 145 -12.25 -7.30 3.74
CA ASN A 145 -10.94 -6.73 3.98
C ASN A 145 -10.93 -5.69 5.08
N ASN A 146 -12.09 -5.16 5.50
CA ASN A 146 -12.20 -4.28 6.64
C ASN A 146 -11.24 -3.07 6.55
N GLN A 147 -11.05 -2.54 5.33
CA GLN A 147 -10.14 -1.42 5.04
C GLN A 147 -10.53 -0.17 5.82
N GLY A 148 -9.56 0.50 6.43
CA GLY A 148 -9.82 1.57 7.41
C GLY A 148 -8.99 2.84 7.24
N PHE A 149 -7.99 2.85 6.35
CA PHE A 149 -7.23 4.05 6.00
C PHE A 149 -7.44 4.30 4.50
N MET A 150 -8.29 5.27 4.19
CA MET A 150 -8.83 5.48 2.85
C MET A 150 -8.47 6.86 2.33
N ARG A 151 -8.14 6.89 1.05
CA ARG A 151 -7.85 8.11 0.28
C ARG A 151 -8.99 8.35 -0.71
N HIS A 152 -9.26 9.60 -1.08
CA HIS A 152 -10.08 9.91 -2.26
C HIS A 152 -9.58 11.14 -3.01
N THR A 153 -10.16 11.39 -4.19
CA THR A 153 -9.77 12.49 -5.06
C THR A 153 -10.64 13.73 -4.88
N VAL A 154 -10.00 14.87 -4.63
CA VAL A 154 -10.69 16.18 -4.57
C VAL A 154 -10.73 16.76 -5.98
N GLY A 155 -11.80 16.46 -6.71
CA GLY A 155 -11.88 16.65 -8.16
C GLY A 155 -11.31 15.44 -8.92
N SER A 156 -11.06 15.61 -10.21
CA SER A 156 -10.55 14.52 -11.05
C SER A 156 -9.06 14.23 -10.82
N SER A 157 -8.68 12.97 -11.06
CA SER A 157 -7.30 12.48 -11.07
C SER A 157 -6.91 11.94 -12.45
N ASP A 158 -5.79 11.22 -12.52
CA ASP A 158 -5.42 10.44 -13.69
C ASP A 158 -6.33 9.21 -13.89
N LEU A 159 -6.98 8.71 -12.83
CA LEU A 159 -8.04 7.69 -12.86
C LEU A 159 -9.45 8.31 -12.91
N SER A 160 -9.60 9.34 -13.74
CA SER A 160 -10.88 9.98 -14.06
C SER A 160 -10.99 10.15 -15.57
N TYR A 161 -12.03 9.63 -16.21
CA TYR A 161 -12.22 9.86 -17.65
C TYR A 161 -12.57 11.32 -17.95
N HIS A 162 -13.45 11.90 -17.12
CA HIS A 162 -13.80 13.31 -17.19
C HIS A 162 -12.88 14.13 -16.28
N GLN A 163 -12.30 15.20 -16.83
CA GLN A 163 -11.44 16.13 -16.08
C GLN A 163 -12.28 17.31 -15.58
N TYR A 164 -12.16 17.60 -14.28
CA TYR A 164 -12.91 18.65 -13.60
C TYR A 164 -12.28 19.01 -12.25
N SER A 165 -12.47 20.26 -11.83
CA SER A 165 -12.39 20.68 -10.44
C SER A 165 -13.77 21.01 -9.90
N TYR A 166 -13.89 21.31 -8.60
CA TYR A 166 -15.16 21.77 -8.04
C TYR A 166 -15.44 23.25 -8.31
N ASP A 167 -14.55 23.97 -8.99
CA ASP A 167 -14.79 25.36 -9.38
C ASP A 167 -14.10 25.70 -10.70
N ASP A 168 -14.42 24.96 -11.76
CA ASP A 168 -13.86 25.22 -13.09
C ASP A 168 -14.27 26.61 -13.62
N ASN A 169 -15.41 27.16 -13.16
CA ASN A 169 -15.95 28.47 -13.54
C ASN A 169 -15.86 28.78 -15.06
N GLY A 170 -16.31 27.84 -15.89
CA GLY A 170 -16.26 27.99 -17.34
C GLY A 170 -16.92 26.82 -18.07
N PRO A 171 -16.95 26.86 -19.42
CA PRO A 171 -17.54 25.79 -20.24
C PRO A 171 -16.74 24.47 -20.24
N GLY A 172 -15.57 24.43 -19.59
CA GLY A 172 -14.79 23.20 -19.39
C GLY A 172 -13.56 23.46 -18.51
N PHE A 173 -12.92 22.38 -18.05
CA PHE A 173 -11.83 22.39 -17.06
C PHE A 173 -10.61 23.26 -17.43
N ASN A 174 -10.33 23.48 -18.71
CA ASN A 174 -9.24 24.34 -19.21
C ASN A 174 -9.72 25.72 -19.69
N GLN A 175 -10.99 26.07 -19.48
CA GLN A 175 -11.61 27.29 -20.00
C GLN A 175 -12.23 28.15 -18.90
N GLY A 176 -11.80 27.94 -17.65
CA GLY A 176 -12.27 28.66 -16.48
C GLY A 176 -11.90 30.13 -16.47
N GLN A 177 -12.82 30.98 -16.04
CA GLN A 177 -12.53 32.35 -15.63
C GLN A 177 -12.18 32.38 -14.13
N PRO A 178 -11.39 33.35 -13.63
CA PRO A 178 -11.16 33.47 -12.20
C PRO A 178 -12.47 33.64 -11.42
N ASP A 179 -12.66 32.86 -10.35
CA ASP A 179 -13.72 33.03 -9.36
C ASP A 179 -13.13 33.19 -7.95
N PRO A 180 -12.55 34.35 -7.60
CA PRO A 180 -11.89 34.51 -6.31
C PRO A 180 -12.81 34.31 -5.10
N THR A 181 -14.13 34.42 -5.31
CA THR A 181 -15.16 34.24 -4.28
C THR A 181 -15.70 32.82 -4.18
N LEU A 182 -15.33 31.93 -5.12
CA LEU A 182 -15.85 30.57 -5.25
C LEU A 182 -17.39 30.54 -5.33
N ALA A 183 -17.98 31.51 -6.04
CA ALA A 183 -19.42 31.63 -6.17
C ALA A 183 -20.05 30.50 -7.02
N ASN A 184 -19.24 29.86 -7.87
CA ASN A 184 -19.64 28.75 -8.73
C ASN A 184 -19.14 27.38 -8.23
N PHE A 185 -18.62 27.32 -7.00
CA PHE A 185 -18.20 26.06 -6.40
C PHE A 185 -19.35 25.04 -6.39
N GLY A 186 -19.07 23.81 -6.80
CA GLY A 186 -19.98 22.69 -6.72
C GLY A 186 -19.31 21.37 -7.05
N LEU A 187 -19.71 20.30 -6.34
CA LEU A 187 -19.14 18.96 -6.52
C LEU A 187 -19.37 18.38 -7.93
N GLY A 188 -20.33 18.92 -8.69
CA GLY A 188 -20.75 18.36 -9.97
C GLY A 188 -21.31 16.93 -9.82
N PRO A 189 -21.59 16.24 -10.94
CA PRO A 189 -22.10 14.87 -10.90
C PRO A 189 -21.08 13.87 -10.32
N TYR A 190 -19.82 13.94 -10.76
CA TYR A 190 -18.77 13.00 -10.34
C TYR A 190 -18.40 13.16 -8.85
N GLY A 191 -18.14 14.39 -8.39
CA GLY A 191 -17.86 14.63 -6.97
C GLY A 191 -19.05 14.32 -6.06
N THR A 192 -20.29 14.52 -6.53
CA THR A 192 -21.48 14.11 -5.77
C THR A 192 -21.53 12.58 -5.64
N ARG A 193 -21.24 11.84 -6.73
CA ARG A 193 -21.25 10.38 -6.71
C ARG A 193 -20.12 9.80 -5.85
N MET A 194 -18.93 10.42 -5.89
CA MET A 194 -17.82 10.13 -4.98
C MET A 194 -18.25 10.25 -3.51
N ALA A 195 -18.90 11.36 -3.14
CA ALA A 195 -19.41 11.56 -1.79
C ALA A 195 -20.47 10.51 -1.39
N GLU A 196 -21.33 10.08 -2.32
CA GLU A 196 -22.33 9.04 -2.06
C GLU A 196 -21.68 7.65 -1.80
N TYR A 197 -20.66 7.25 -2.58
CA TYR A 197 -19.94 5.98 -2.34
C TYR A 197 -19.12 5.98 -1.07
N THR A 198 -18.45 7.10 -0.77
CA THR A 198 -17.70 7.24 0.48
C THR A 198 -18.64 7.29 1.70
N ALA A 199 -19.86 7.80 1.57
CA ALA A 199 -20.90 7.67 2.60
C ALA A 199 -21.35 6.20 2.79
N MET A 200 -21.60 5.48 1.69
CA MET A 200 -21.95 4.04 1.73
C MET A 200 -20.87 3.19 2.41
N MET A 201 -19.59 3.51 2.20
CA MET A 201 -18.48 2.90 2.92
C MET A 201 -18.61 3.09 4.44
N GLY A 202 -18.90 4.30 4.90
CA GLY A 202 -19.10 4.60 6.33
C GLY A 202 -20.28 3.84 6.96
N GLU A 203 -21.33 3.56 6.19
CA GLU A 203 -22.46 2.73 6.65
C GLU A 203 -22.07 1.27 6.89
N ILE A 204 -21.04 0.78 6.20
CA ILE A 204 -20.52 -0.60 6.32
C ILE A 204 -19.44 -0.69 7.40
N LYS A 205 -18.66 0.38 7.59
CA LYS A 205 -17.57 0.45 8.58
C LYS A 205 -17.47 1.85 9.21
N GLY A 206 -17.74 1.95 10.51
CA GLY A 206 -17.88 3.24 11.20
C GLY A 206 -16.58 3.92 11.65
N ASP A 207 -15.43 3.24 11.55
CA ASP A 207 -14.12 3.68 12.06
C ASP A 207 -13.06 3.92 10.97
N VAL A 208 -13.50 4.24 9.74
CA VAL A 208 -12.61 4.58 8.62
C VAL A 208 -12.01 5.97 8.80
N PHE A 209 -10.70 6.15 8.58
CA PHE A 209 -10.09 7.46 8.36
C PHE A 209 -10.10 7.76 6.86
N LEU A 210 -10.78 8.83 6.44
CA LEU A 210 -10.87 9.25 5.04
C LEU A 210 -10.17 10.59 4.84
N PHE A 211 -9.18 10.64 3.94
CA PHE A 211 -8.55 11.89 3.53
C PHE A 211 -8.67 12.16 2.03
N GLY A 212 -8.62 13.44 1.64
CA GLY A 212 -8.70 13.86 0.24
C GLY A 212 -7.49 14.68 -0.18
N ALA A 213 -7.04 14.47 -1.42
CA ALA A 213 -6.00 15.26 -2.07
C ALA A 213 -6.48 15.72 -3.47
N PRO A 214 -6.30 16.99 -3.86
CA PRO A 214 -6.50 17.40 -5.24
C PRO A 214 -5.26 17.05 -6.09
N TRP A 215 -5.47 16.59 -7.33
CA TRP A 215 -4.38 16.46 -8.32
C TRP A 215 -4.01 17.79 -8.93
N SER A 216 -4.94 18.75 -8.88
CA SER A 216 -4.73 20.13 -9.25
C SER A 216 -5.83 20.96 -8.61
N LEU A 217 -5.52 22.19 -8.21
CA LEU A 217 -6.54 23.21 -8.00
C LEU A 217 -7.14 23.64 -9.36
N PRO A 218 -8.29 24.36 -9.38
CA PRO A 218 -8.90 24.83 -10.61
C PRO A 218 -7.90 25.52 -11.55
N GLY A 219 -8.08 25.34 -12.86
CA GLY A 219 -7.12 25.83 -13.86
C GLY A 219 -6.81 27.33 -13.72
N TRP A 220 -7.82 28.15 -13.40
CA TRP A 220 -7.68 29.59 -13.21
C TRP A 220 -6.85 29.97 -11.97
N MET A 221 -6.63 29.06 -11.01
CA MET A 221 -5.73 29.26 -9.87
C MET A 221 -4.25 29.02 -10.21
N LYS A 222 -3.95 28.51 -11.41
CA LYS A 222 -2.57 28.20 -11.84
C LYS A 222 -2.00 29.31 -12.69
N ASN A 223 -0.69 29.48 -12.66
CA ASN A 223 -0.02 30.51 -13.45
C ASN A 223 -0.24 30.37 -14.97
N ASN A 224 -0.53 29.16 -15.44
CA ASN A 224 -0.83 28.88 -16.85
C ASN A 224 -2.31 28.93 -17.21
N GLY A 225 -3.22 29.03 -16.23
CA GLY A 225 -4.66 29.01 -16.47
C GLY A 225 -5.22 27.64 -16.89
N LEU A 226 -4.43 26.55 -16.81
CA LEU A 226 -4.79 25.23 -17.34
C LEU A 226 -4.87 24.20 -16.22
N PHE A 227 -6.03 23.56 -16.08
CA PHE A 227 -6.20 22.43 -15.18
C PHE A 227 -5.35 21.23 -15.64
N VAL A 228 -5.44 20.86 -16.92
CA VAL A 228 -4.52 19.91 -17.58
C VAL A 228 -3.63 20.65 -18.57
N ALA A 229 -2.34 20.77 -18.27
CA ALA A 229 -1.36 21.35 -19.18
C ALA A 229 -1.01 20.38 -20.32
N PRO A 230 -0.76 20.84 -21.57
CA PRO A 230 -0.38 19.96 -22.67
C PRO A 230 1.04 19.40 -22.51
N THR A 231 1.28 18.19 -23.02
CA THR A 231 2.64 17.64 -23.16
C THR A 231 3.42 18.42 -24.21
N VAL A 232 4.69 18.73 -23.92
CA VAL A 232 5.61 19.35 -24.89
C VAL A 232 6.68 18.34 -25.25
N SER A 233 6.87 18.07 -26.54
CA SER A 233 7.76 17.00 -27.05
C SER A 233 9.23 17.40 -27.15
N ASP A 234 9.64 18.57 -26.65
CA ASP A 234 11.04 19.01 -26.71
C ASP A 234 11.83 18.52 -25.49
N TYR A 235 12.47 17.36 -25.66
CA TYR A 235 13.28 16.63 -24.68
C TYR A 235 14.67 17.25 -24.43
N SER A 236 14.96 18.47 -24.94
CA SER A 236 16.33 19.01 -24.96
C SER A 236 16.82 19.65 -23.66
N THR A 237 16.01 19.87 -22.63
CA THR A 237 16.49 20.47 -21.37
C THR A 237 15.81 19.86 -20.16
N SER A 238 16.62 19.29 -19.27
CA SER A 238 16.30 18.74 -17.95
C SER A 238 15.83 19.79 -16.93
N THR A 239 14.99 20.73 -17.34
CA THR A 239 14.35 21.69 -16.44
C THR A 239 12.86 21.71 -16.77
N HIS A 240 12.16 20.80 -16.11
CA HIS A 240 10.72 20.78 -15.99
C HIS A 240 10.29 22.17 -15.49
N PHE A 241 9.78 23.02 -16.37
CA PHE A 241 9.04 24.27 -16.08
C PHE A 241 8.01 24.47 -17.19
N LEU A 242 7.48 23.35 -17.71
CA LEU A 242 6.57 23.36 -18.85
C LEU A 242 5.34 24.20 -18.48
N TRP A 243 5.23 25.34 -19.16
CA TRP A 243 4.15 26.33 -19.06
C TRP A 243 3.95 27.04 -17.72
N ASN A 244 4.84 26.91 -16.73
CA ASN A 244 4.56 27.40 -15.37
C ASN A 244 3.31 26.72 -14.79
N ASN A 245 3.27 25.38 -14.87
CA ASN A 245 2.20 24.53 -14.32
C ASN A 245 2.23 24.47 -12.78
N SER A 246 2.14 25.63 -12.14
CA SER A 246 2.27 25.84 -10.71
C SER A 246 1.09 26.65 -10.16
N LEU A 247 0.84 26.53 -8.86
CA LEU A 247 -0.07 27.44 -8.15
C LEU A 247 0.36 28.89 -8.39
N ASN A 248 -0.59 29.78 -8.69
CA ASN A 248 -0.35 31.22 -8.62
C ASN A 248 -0.61 31.70 -7.19
N PRO A 249 0.40 32.22 -6.46
CA PRO A 249 0.25 32.65 -5.07
C PRO A 249 -0.80 33.75 -4.84
N GLU A 250 -1.19 34.51 -5.88
CA GLU A 250 -2.28 35.48 -5.83
C GLU A 250 -3.60 34.83 -5.38
N TYR A 251 -3.83 33.58 -5.77
CA TYR A 251 -5.06 32.84 -5.48
C TYR A 251 -5.00 31.99 -4.21
N ILE A 252 -3.94 32.07 -3.40
CA ILE A 252 -3.87 31.38 -2.10
C ILE A 252 -5.12 31.62 -1.23
N PRO A 253 -5.67 32.84 -1.08
CA PRO A 253 -6.91 33.04 -0.33
C PRO A 253 -8.07 32.20 -0.84
N SER A 254 -8.23 32.09 -2.16
CA SER A 254 -9.30 31.30 -2.78
C SER A 254 -9.03 29.81 -2.65
N ALA A 255 -7.77 29.37 -2.80
CA ALA A 255 -7.38 27.98 -2.57
C ALA A 255 -7.69 27.52 -1.13
N ILE A 256 -7.42 28.37 -0.13
CA ILE A 256 -7.77 28.09 1.27
C ILE A 256 -9.29 27.88 1.44
N GLN A 257 -10.10 28.74 0.82
CA GLN A 257 -11.56 28.60 0.88
C GLN A 257 -12.08 27.39 0.09
N TYR A 258 -11.37 26.97 -0.96
CA TYR A 258 -11.74 25.80 -1.76
C TYR A 258 -11.72 24.52 -0.90
N PHE A 259 -10.71 24.34 -0.06
CA PHE A 259 -10.66 23.23 0.91
C PHE A 259 -11.80 23.29 1.93
N ALA A 260 -12.12 24.48 2.43
CA ALA A 260 -13.24 24.66 3.35
C ALA A 260 -14.59 24.27 2.71
N GLN A 261 -14.86 24.74 1.48
CA GLN A 261 -16.09 24.38 0.76
C GLN A 261 -16.15 22.90 0.41
N TYR A 262 -15.03 22.28 0.04
CA TYR A 262 -14.96 20.84 -0.21
C TYR A 262 -15.33 20.02 1.03
N VAL A 263 -14.71 20.31 2.19
CA VAL A 263 -15.01 19.59 3.43
C VAL A 263 -16.48 19.77 3.83
N ASP A 264 -16.99 21.00 3.74
CA ASP A 264 -18.38 21.31 4.11
C ASP A 264 -19.37 20.60 3.15
N ALA A 265 -19.08 20.57 1.85
CA ALA A 265 -19.93 19.90 0.86
C ALA A 265 -19.97 18.37 1.04
N PHE A 266 -18.86 17.72 1.37
CA PHE A 266 -18.84 16.29 1.70
C PHE A 266 -19.61 16.02 3.01
N LYS A 267 -19.48 16.91 4.00
CA LYS A 267 -20.24 16.82 5.25
C LYS A 267 -21.75 16.91 5.04
N GLU A 268 -22.21 17.76 4.12
CA GLU A 268 -23.62 17.83 3.72
C GLU A 268 -24.14 16.54 3.07
N LYS A 269 -23.24 15.72 2.51
CA LYS A 269 -23.53 14.38 1.96
C LYS A 269 -23.40 13.26 2.99
N GLY A 270 -23.15 13.58 4.26
CA GLY A 270 -23.02 12.61 5.33
C GLY A 270 -21.61 12.02 5.47
N VAL A 271 -20.62 12.58 4.79
CA VAL A 271 -19.22 12.12 4.86
C VAL A 271 -18.40 13.07 5.71
N THR A 272 -17.76 12.56 6.75
CA THR A 272 -16.73 13.33 7.47
C THR A 272 -15.39 13.12 6.78
N ILE A 273 -14.77 14.19 6.31
CA ILE A 273 -13.37 14.15 5.88
C ILE A 273 -12.50 14.29 7.12
N ASN A 274 -11.56 13.37 7.32
CA ASN A 274 -10.68 13.35 8.49
C ASN A 274 -9.33 14.01 8.22
N GLY A 275 -8.89 14.02 6.96
CA GLY A 275 -7.63 14.64 6.57
C GLY A 275 -7.63 15.25 5.18
N VAL A 276 -6.66 16.13 4.92
CA VAL A 276 -6.37 16.66 3.59
C VAL A 276 -4.86 16.83 3.39
N SER A 277 -4.39 16.63 2.16
CA SER A 277 -3.13 17.22 1.69
C SER A 277 -3.42 18.39 0.75
N ALA A 278 -2.50 19.36 0.63
CA ALA A 278 -2.72 20.53 -0.21
C ALA A 278 -2.67 20.21 -1.71
N GLN A 279 -1.97 19.14 -2.09
CA GLN A 279 -1.72 18.76 -3.47
C GLN A 279 -1.18 17.32 -3.50
N ASN A 280 -1.73 16.47 -4.36
CA ASN A 280 -1.11 15.19 -4.69
C ASN A 280 0.19 15.44 -5.47
N GLU A 281 1.28 14.82 -5.03
CA GLU A 281 2.59 14.89 -5.69
C GLU A 281 3.01 16.32 -6.09
N PRO A 282 3.19 17.27 -5.15
CA PRO A 282 3.45 18.68 -5.43
C PRO A 282 4.72 18.97 -6.23
N LEU A 283 5.61 17.98 -6.40
CA LEU A 283 6.80 18.08 -7.24
C LEU A 283 6.64 17.38 -8.61
N ASN A 284 5.48 16.78 -8.87
CA ASN A 284 5.06 16.28 -10.17
C ASN A 284 4.19 17.35 -10.85
N TYR A 285 4.67 17.87 -11.97
CA TYR A 285 4.01 18.96 -12.69
C TYR A 285 4.16 18.84 -14.20
N ILE A 286 4.29 17.59 -14.66
CA ILE A 286 4.39 17.25 -16.08
C ILE A 286 3.08 17.57 -16.82
N GLY A 287 3.20 17.96 -18.10
CA GLY A 287 2.05 18.12 -18.98
C GLY A 287 1.53 16.77 -19.49
N GLY A 288 0.24 16.69 -19.82
CA GLY A 288 -0.44 15.47 -20.26
C GLY A 288 -1.15 14.73 -19.14
N THR A 289 -1.19 15.26 -17.92
CA THR A 289 -2.00 14.69 -16.84
C THR A 289 -2.38 15.80 -15.86
N THR A 290 -3.35 15.53 -14.99
CA THR A 290 -3.81 16.47 -13.97
C THR A 290 -2.76 16.54 -12.87
N THR A 291 -2.00 17.64 -12.84
CA THR A 291 -0.92 17.88 -11.90
C THR A 291 -0.74 19.38 -11.66
N MET A 292 -0.16 19.75 -10.52
CA MET A 292 0.19 21.12 -10.22
C MET A 292 1.43 21.16 -9.33
N TYR A 293 2.43 21.96 -9.72
CA TYR A 293 3.55 22.26 -8.84
C TYR A 293 3.10 23.13 -7.68
N LEU A 294 3.43 22.71 -6.46
CA LEU A 294 3.26 23.49 -5.24
C LEU A 294 4.58 23.53 -4.49
N ASP A 295 5.21 24.71 -4.41
CA ASP A 295 6.43 24.89 -3.63
C ASP A 295 6.14 24.69 -2.13
N ALA A 296 7.06 24.09 -1.38
CA ALA A 296 6.93 23.89 0.06
C ALA A 296 6.70 25.21 0.82
N VAL A 297 7.26 26.33 0.34
CA VAL A 297 7.04 27.66 0.90
C VAL A 297 5.61 28.13 0.67
N ASP A 298 5.02 27.82 -0.50
CA ASP A 298 3.64 28.18 -0.79
C ASP A 298 2.65 27.30 0.00
N GLU A 299 2.92 26.01 0.17
CA GLU A 299 2.13 25.15 1.08
C GLU A 299 2.21 25.67 2.53
N ALA A 300 3.40 26.02 3.02
CA ALA A 300 3.57 26.64 4.33
C ALA A 300 2.81 27.97 4.44
N ASN A 301 2.85 28.80 3.39
CA ASN A 301 2.11 30.05 3.34
C ASN A 301 0.59 29.83 3.35
N MET A 302 0.07 28.79 2.70
CA MET A 302 -1.35 28.43 2.77
C MET A 302 -1.76 28.12 4.21
N LEU A 303 -0.94 27.33 4.93
CA LEU A 303 -1.15 27.01 6.34
C LEU A 303 -1.14 28.26 7.23
N LEU A 304 -0.09 29.07 7.15
CA LEU A 304 0.05 30.29 7.94
C LEU A 304 -1.05 31.31 7.68
N ARG A 305 -1.57 31.36 6.45
CA ARG A 305 -2.64 32.29 6.05
C ARG A 305 -4.04 31.78 6.38
N GLY A 306 -4.15 30.59 6.99
CA GLY A 306 -5.38 30.13 7.64
C GLY A 306 -5.86 28.74 7.26
N LEU A 307 -5.19 28.02 6.34
CA LEU A 307 -5.62 26.66 5.97
C LEU A 307 -5.61 25.72 7.19
N GLY A 308 -4.50 25.67 7.94
CA GLY A 308 -4.38 24.80 9.12
C GLY A 308 -5.48 25.07 10.15
N GLY A 309 -5.64 26.35 10.54
CA GLY A 309 -6.69 26.75 11.48
C GLY A 309 -8.12 26.48 10.97
N LEU A 310 -8.40 26.60 9.67
CA LEU A 310 -9.72 26.29 9.10
C LEU A 310 -10.00 24.79 9.07
N MET A 311 -8.98 23.95 8.87
CA MET A 311 -9.10 22.50 8.93
C MET A 311 -9.31 22.04 10.38
N HIS A 312 -8.56 22.56 11.35
CA HIS A 312 -8.77 22.23 12.76
C HIS A 312 -10.13 22.65 13.30
N GLN A 313 -10.70 23.77 12.85
CA GLN A 313 -12.08 24.17 13.18
C GLN A 313 -13.13 23.16 12.70
N ARG A 314 -12.80 22.36 11.68
CA ARG A 314 -13.64 21.31 11.11
C ARG A 314 -13.27 19.91 11.61
N ASP A 315 -12.30 19.80 12.53
CA ASP A 315 -11.70 18.54 12.97
C ASP A 315 -11.07 17.73 11.82
N VAL A 316 -10.45 18.45 10.87
CA VAL A 316 -9.72 17.88 9.73
C VAL A 316 -8.22 18.04 10.00
N LYS A 317 -7.47 16.95 9.81
CA LYS A 317 -6.01 16.93 9.91
C LYS A 317 -5.37 17.43 8.62
N PHE A 318 -4.32 18.23 8.73
CA PHE A 318 -3.52 18.60 7.58
C PHE A 318 -2.31 17.66 7.44
N MET A 319 -2.12 17.14 6.23
CA MET A 319 -1.07 16.20 5.85
C MET A 319 -0.12 16.88 4.86
N ALA A 320 1.11 17.17 5.29
CA ALA A 320 2.11 17.81 4.43
C ALA A 320 2.70 16.84 3.39
N TYR A 321 3.17 17.40 2.28
CA TYR A 321 3.96 16.76 1.23
C TYR A 321 3.20 15.84 0.25
N ASP A 322 2.81 14.63 0.63
CA ASP A 322 2.06 13.69 -0.24
C ASP A 322 2.81 13.32 -1.54
N HIS A 323 4.08 12.92 -1.40
CA HIS A 323 4.94 12.52 -2.53
C HIS A 323 6.10 11.61 -2.10
N ASN A 324 7.06 11.36 -2.98
CA ASN A 324 8.06 10.30 -2.87
C ASN A 324 9.13 10.53 -1.79
N THR A 325 9.74 9.45 -1.31
CA THR A 325 10.73 9.46 -0.22
C THR A 325 12.07 10.16 -0.56
N ASP A 326 12.33 10.56 -1.82
CA ASP A 326 13.58 11.21 -2.24
C ASP A 326 13.68 12.71 -1.89
N GLN A 327 12.57 13.39 -1.55
CA GLN A 327 12.60 14.83 -1.20
C GLN A 327 12.13 15.10 0.25
N PRO A 328 12.75 14.50 1.28
CA PRO A 328 12.36 14.71 2.68
C PRO A 328 12.55 16.16 3.16
N VAL A 329 13.32 16.96 2.41
CA VAL A 329 13.48 18.40 2.66
C VAL A 329 12.16 19.16 2.47
N TYR A 330 11.25 18.68 1.61
CA TYR A 330 9.97 19.33 1.36
C TYR A 330 9.09 19.38 2.63
N PRO A 331 8.68 18.24 3.24
CA PRO A 331 7.89 18.29 4.47
C PRO A 331 8.62 18.97 5.62
N ALA A 332 9.96 18.83 5.71
CA ALA A 332 10.75 19.57 6.69
C ALA A 332 10.63 21.09 6.53
N ARG A 333 10.62 21.62 5.30
CA ARG A 333 10.41 23.05 5.02
C ARG A 333 8.99 23.49 5.38
N VAL A 334 7.98 22.68 5.11
CA VAL A 334 6.59 22.98 5.47
C VAL A 334 6.45 23.09 6.98
N LEU A 335 6.97 22.11 7.72
CA LEU A 335 7.00 22.11 9.20
C LEU A 335 7.73 23.34 9.75
N GLN A 336 8.88 23.70 9.19
CA GLN A 336 9.65 24.88 9.61
C GLN A 336 8.94 26.20 9.29
N GLY A 337 8.27 26.27 8.14
CA GLY A 337 7.59 27.45 7.65
C GLY A 337 6.27 27.70 8.37
N ALA A 338 5.45 26.66 8.54
CA ALA A 338 4.10 26.77 9.07
C ALA A 338 3.98 26.49 10.58
N GLY A 339 4.99 25.89 11.20
CA GLY A 339 4.92 25.40 12.58
C GLY A 339 4.26 24.02 12.67
N THR A 340 4.70 23.21 13.64
CA THR A 340 4.21 21.85 13.84
C THR A 340 2.78 21.79 14.38
N GLU A 341 2.25 22.92 14.85
CA GLU A 341 0.86 23.06 15.24
C GLU A 341 -0.11 23.14 14.06
N ASN A 342 0.36 23.41 12.84
CA ASN A 342 -0.47 23.52 11.63
C ASN A 342 -0.35 22.31 10.70
N VAL A 343 0.53 21.36 11.01
CA VAL A 343 0.71 20.13 10.22
C VAL A 343 0.67 18.92 11.16
N ASP A 344 -0.41 18.17 11.04
CA ASP A 344 -0.74 17.03 11.91
C ASP A 344 -0.03 15.76 11.44
N ALA A 345 0.16 15.59 10.12
CA ALA A 345 0.82 14.42 9.56
C ALA A 345 1.70 14.74 8.33
N ILE A 346 2.52 13.77 7.93
CA ILE A 346 3.30 13.77 6.69
C ILE A 346 2.87 12.57 5.85
N ALA A 347 2.66 12.83 4.56
CA ALA A 347 2.21 11.85 3.59
C ALA A 347 3.35 11.48 2.62
N TRP A 348 3.49 10.18 2.35
CA TRP A 348 4.58 9.61 1.54
C TRP A 348 4.09 8.64 0.46
N HIS A 349 4.75 8.67 -0.69
CA HIS A 349 4.50 7.76 -1.81
C HIS A 349 5.66 6.78 -2.02
N CYS A 350 5.39 5.66 -2.69
CA CYS A 350 6.37 4.59 -2.90
C CYS A 350 7.14 4.65 -4.24
N TYR A 351 6.93 5.67 -5.08
CA TYR A 351 7.40 5.65 -6.48
C TYR A 351 8.87 6.01 -6.65
N GLN A 352 9.60 6.28 -5.56
CA GLN A 352 11.04 6.49 -5.61
C GLN A 352 11.76 5.24 -6.12
N GLY A 353 12.55 5.39 -7.21
CA GLY A 353 13.34 4.31 -7.78
C GLY A 353 14.76 4.19 -7.19
N PRO A 354 15.38 2.99 -7.23
CA PRO A 354 14.81 1.71 -7.64
C PRO A 354 13.87 1.08 -6.58
N VAL A 355 13.91 1.57 -5.34
CA VAL A 355 13.04 1.19 -4.22
C VAL A 355 12.91 2.41 -3.31
N ALA A 356 11.73 2.62 -2.71
CA ALA A 356 11.54 3.66 -1.72
C ALA A 356 12.40 3.44 -0.46
N ASP A 357 13.15 4.47 -0.07
CA ASP A 357 13.91 4.53 1.16
C ASP A 357 13.08 5.15 2.28
N TYR A 358 12.39 4.31 3.05
CA TYR A 358 11.56 4.75 4.15
C TYR A 358 12.37 5.17 5.40
N ALA A 359 13.70 5.03 5.44
CA ALA A 359 14.49 5.49 6.58
C ALA A 359 14.34 7.01 6.82
N VAL A 360 13.95 7.77 5.79
CA VAL A 360 13.63 9.20 5.92
C VAL A 360 12.46 9.49 6.88
N LEU A 361 11.55 8.53 7.09
CA LEU A 361 10.47 8.67 8.08
C LEU A 361 11.04 8.67 9.50
N GLU A 362 12.07 7.86 9.79
CA GLU A 362 12.74 7.87 11.09
C GLU A 362 13.44 9.20 11.35
N ASP A 363 14.12 9.74 10.35
CA ASP A 363 14.78 11.04 10.43
C ASP A 363 13.76 12.17 10.68
N LEU A 364 12.60 12.14 10.01
CA LEU A 364 11.53 13.11 10.27
C LEU A 364 10.82 12.90 11.60
N HIS A 365 10.72 11.66 12.09
CA HIS A 365 10.21 11.42 13.44
C HIS A 365 11.15 12.02 14.50
N LEU A 366 12.47 11.93 14.31
CA LEU A 366 13.43 12.62 15.18
C LEU A 366 13.31 14.16 15.09
N PHE A 367 13.00 14.68 13.91
CA PHE A 367 12.81 16.11 13.67
C PHE A 367 11.48 16.64 14.26
N SER A 368 10.39 15.90 14.12
CA SER A 368 9.06 16.24 14.62
C SER A 368 8.37 15.02 15.25
N PRO A 369 8.69 14.66 16.52
CA PRO A 369 8.20 13.43 17.16
C PRO A 369 6.69 13.29 17.26
N LYS A 370 5.96 14.41 17.22
CA LYS A 370 4.50 14.45 17.36
C LYS A 370 3.74 14.38 16.04
N THR A 371 4.44 14.46 14.91
CA THR A 371 3.79 14.45 13.59
C THR A 371 3.64 13.00 13.13
N VAL A 372 2.41 12.57 12.90
CA VAL A 372 2.11 11.22 12.41
C VAL A 372 2.58 11.09 10.96
N GLN A 373 2.95 9.89 10.52
CA GLN A 373 3.39 9.66 9.13
C GLN A 373 2.56 8.55 8.50
N PHE A 374 2.29 8.66 7.20
CA PHE A 374 1.52 7.68 6.44
C PHE A 374 2.14 7.43 5.07
N MET A 375 2.02 6.19 4.57
CA MET A 375 2.19 5.91 3.15
C MET A 375 0.84 6.08 2.47
N THR A 376 0.63 7.20 1.79
CA THR A 376 -0.69 7.60 1.26
C THR A 376 -0.96 7.05 -0.12
N GLU A 377 0.07 6.66 -0.87
CA GLU A 377 -0.09 6.15 -2.21
C GLU A 377 1.04 5.20 -2.65
N CYS A 378 0.64 4.13 -3.31
CA CYS A 378 1.52 3.23 -4.05
C CYS A 378 0.71 2.50 -5.11
N SER A 379 1.28 2.26 -6.29
CA SER A 379 0.57 1.53 -7.35
C SER A 379 1.32 0.27 -7.74
N ASN A 380 0.61 -0.85 -7.76
CA ASN A 380 1.09 -2.07 -8.40
C ASN A 380 0.79 -1.99 -9.90
N THR A 381 1.51 -2.77 -10.71
CA THR A 381 1.27 -2.88 -12.15
C THR A 381 0.86 -4.30 -12.52
N ALA A 382 0.24 -4.46 -13.69
CA ALA A 382 -0.11 -5.76 -14.26
C ALA A 382 1.08 -6.74 -14.16
N ALA A 383 0.86 -7.85 -13.46
CA ALA A 383 1.88 -8.87 -13.27
C ALA A 383 1.80 -9.95 -14.36
N THR A 384 2.96 -10.49 -14.73
CA THR A 384 3.05 -11.55 -15.73
C THR A 384 2.55 -12.86 -15.13
N ALA A 385 1.69 -13.56 -15.86
CA ALA A 385 1.29 -14.93 -15.51
C ALA A 385 2.53 -15.83 -15.31
N GLY A 386 2.59 -16.53 -14.17
CA GLY A 386 3.72 -17.37 -13.77
C GLY A 386 4.83 -16.65 -13.00
N SER A 387 4.73 -15.33 -12.77
CA SER A 387 5.61 -14.61 -11.85
C SER A 387 5.03 -14.54 -10.44
N THR A 388 5.86 -14.18 -9.46
CA THR A 388 5.41 -13.82 -8.12
C THR A 388 5.12 -12.32 -8.03
N ASN A 389 4.19 -11.92 -7.17
CA ASN A 389 3.86 -10.52 -6.90
C ASN A 389 3.64 -10.33 -5.39
N TYR A 390 4.47 -9.48 -4.79
CA TYR A 390 4.40 -9.14 -3.37
C TYR A 390 4.24 -7.63 -3.16
N TRP A 391 3.94 -6.88 -4.21
CA TRP A 391 4.17 -5.43 -4.26
C TRP A 391 3.54 -4.67 -3.09
N VAL A 392 2.30 -5.00 -2.72
CA VAL A 392 1.62 -4.44 -1.54
C VAL A 392 2.43 -4.70 -0.26
N ALA A 393 2.77 -5.97 0.03
CA ALA A 393 3.54 -6.32 1.21
C ALA A 393 4.95 -5.72 1.20
N GLN A 394 5.55 -5.58 0.02
CA GLN A 394 6.86 -4.98 -0.17
C GLN A 394 6.89 -3.47 0.12
N ASN A 395 5.74 -2.80 0.05
CA ASN A 395 5.66 -1.36 0.35
C ASN A 395 5.05 -1.10 1.73
N PHE A 396 4.07 -1.90 2.16
CA PHE A 396 3.44 -1.74 3.46
C PHE A 396 4.38 -2.10 4.61
N ILE A 397 5.12 -3.21 4.54
CA ILE A 397 5.97 -3.65 5.66
C ILE A 397 7.08 -2.62 5.94
N PRO A 398 7.91 -2.18 4.96
CA PRO A 398 8.97 -1.23 5.25
C PRO A 398 8.43 0.13 5.72
N ALA A 399 7.36 0.64 5.13
CA ALA A 399 6.76 1.91 5.57
C ALA A 399 6.40 1.88 7.06
N VAL A 400 5.76 0.80 7.53
CA VAL A 400 5.39 0.63 8.94
C VAL A 400 6.62 0.39 9.82
N GLN A 401 7.58 -0.42 9.37
CA GLN A 401 8.84 -0.62 10.13
C GLN A 401 9.58 0.69 10.42
N HIS A 402 9.44 1.69 9.53
CA HIS A 402 10.06 3.00 9.65
C HIS A 402 9.15 4.09 10.22
N GLY A 403 7.97 3.75 10.74
CA GLY A 403 7.14 4.68 11.52
C GLY A 403 5.85 5.16 10.86
N ALA A 404 5.45 4.61 9.71
CA ALA A 404 4.14 4.92 9.14
C ALA A 404 3.01 4.28 10.00
N SER A 405 2.02 5.08 10.38
CA SER A 405 0.83 4.64 11.14
C SER A 405 -0.27 4.09 10.23
N GLY A 406 -0.06 4.04 8.93
CA GLY A 406 -1.01 3.47 7.97
C GLY A 406 -0.49 3.54 6.55
N ALA A 407 -1.11 2.74 5.68
CA ALA A 407 -0.68 2.59 4.30
C ALA A 407 -1.86 2.36 3.34
N SER A 408 -1.87 3.05 2.20
CA SER A 408 -2.90 2.91 1.17
C SER A 408 -2.28 2.62 -0.19
N MET A 409 -2.88 1.67 -0.92
CA MET A 409 -2.63 1.52 -2.36
C MET A 409 -3.44 2.55 -3.15
N TRP A 410 -3.02 2.85 -4.37
CA TRP A 410 -3.71 3.79 -5.24
C TRP A 410 -5.01 3.19 -5.79
N VAL A 411 -4.91 2.11 -6.56
CA VAL A 411 -6.02 1.65 -7.39
C VAL A 411 -6.94 0.68 -6.65
N MET A 412 -8.12 1.15 -6.23
CA MET A 412 -9.13 0.28 -5.62
C MET A 412 -9.85 -0.58 -6.67
N ALA A 413 -10.40 0.03 -7.72
CA ALA A 413 -11.17 -0.67 -8.73
C ALA A 413 -11.06 -0.01 -10.11
N THR A 414 -11.06 -0.85 -11.15
CA THR A 414 -11.13 -0.49 -12.59
C THR A 414 -11.91 -1.57 -13.34
N ASP A 415 -12.17 -1.35 -14.64
CA ASP A 415 -12.55 -2.39 -15.59
C ASP A 415 -11.32 -3.26 -15.96
N GLU A 416 -11.53 -4.35 -16.70
CA GLU A 416 -10.44 -5.24 -17.14
C GLU A 416 -9.41 -4.60 -18.09
N ASN A 417 -9.71 -3.40 -18.59
CA ASN A 417 -8.83 -2.62 -19.46
C ASN A 417 -8.10 -1.51 -18.67
N TYR A 418 -8.10 -1.59 -17.34
CA TYR A 418 -7.45 -0.64 -16.44
C TYR A 418 -8.05 0.78 -16.52
N GLY A 419 -9.34 0.89 -16.88
CA GLY A 419 -10.08 2.14 -16.98
C GLY A 419 -11.35 2.15 -16.11
N PRO A 420 -12.19 3.19 -16.20
CA PRO A 420 -11.97 4.42 -16.96
C PRO A 420 -10.81 5.24 -16.39
N ARG A 421 -10.11 5.96 -17.27
CA ARG A 421 -8.93 6.79 -16.94
C ARG A 421 -8.86 8.03 -17.82
N SER A 422 -8.01 8.96 -17.44
CA SER A 422 -7.81 10.21 -18.17
C SER A 422 -7.36 9.96 -19.61
N PRO A 423 -7.97 10.65 -20.61
CA PRO A 423 -7.56 10.52 -22.00
C PRO A 423 -6.26 11.27 -22.31
N TYR A 424 -5.69 12.00 -21.35
CA TYR A 424 -4.50 12.82 -21.54
C TYR A 424 -3.21 12.07 -21.16
N GLY A 425 -3.28 11.15 -20.20
CA GLY A 425 -2.15 10.46 -19.60
C GLY A 425 -2.53 9.91 -18.23
N GLY A 426 -1.55 9.39 -17.47
CA GLY A 426 -1.81 8.67 -16.23
C GLY A 426 -1.43 7.20 -16.32
N CYS A 427 -1.71 6.46 -15.25
CA CYS A 427 -1.42 5.03 -15.26
C CYS A 427 -2.34 4.27 -16.22
N ASP A 428 -1.75 3.40 -17.05
CA ASP A 428 -2.47 2.61 -18.06
C ASP A 428 -2.54 1.12 -17.76
N THR A 429 -1.83 0.67 -16.74
CA THR A 429 -1.60 -0.73 -16.40
C THR A 429 -1.58 -0.95 -14.88
N CYS A 430 -2.05 0.03 -14.09
CA CYS A 430 -2.04 -0.08 -12.64
C CYS A 430 -3.06 -1.10 -12.18
N LEU A 431 -2.60 -2.12 -11.45
CA LEU A 431 -3.43 -3.24 -11.01
C LEU A 431 -4.38 -2.77 -9.90
N PRO A 432 -5.71 -2.90 -10.07
CA PRO A 432 -6.67 -2.60 -9.01
C PRO A 432 -6.74 -3.72 -7.98
N SER A 433 -7.36 -3.47 -6.82
CA SER A 433 -7.83 -4.54 -5.94
C SER A 433 -9.00 -5.32 -6.56
N ILE A 434 -9.90 -4.63 -7.25
CA ILE A 434 -11.09 -5.19 -7.90
C ILE A 434 -11.11 -4.87 -9.39
N PHE A 435 -11.28 -5.89 -10.23
CA PHE A 435 -11.75 -5.68 -11.60
C PHE A 435 -13.27 -5.82 -11.64
N VAL A 436 -13.97 -4.91 -12.31
CA VAL A 436 -15.38 -5.10 -12.68
C VAL A 436 -15.43 -5.42 -14.16
N ASN A 437 -15.85 -6.64 -14.51
CA ASN A 437 -15.82 -7.10 -15.90
C ASN A 437 -17.15 -6.90 -16.63
N SER A 438 -18.24 -6.80 -15.87
CA SER A 438 -19.59 -6.56 -16.38
C SER A 438 -20.52 -6.19 -15.22
N SER A 439 -21.76 -5.82 -15.53
CA SER A 439 -22.78 -5.54 -14.51
C SER A 439 -23.05 -6.72 -13.55
N SER A 440 -22.72 -7.95 -13.95
CA SER A 440 -23.00 -9.17 -13.20
C SER A 440 -21.74 -9.92 -12.74
N HIS A 441 -20.54 -9.35 -12.88
CA HIS A 441 -19.28 -10.01 -12.51
C HIS A 441 -18.17 -9.04 -12.12
N TYR A 442 -17.48 -9.35 -11.02
CA TYR A 442 -16.24 -8.68 -10.61
C TYR A 442 -15.24 -9.72 -10.10
N GLU A 443 -13.95 -9.38 -10.14
CA GLU A 443 -12.83 -10.24 -9.74
C GLU A 443 -11.95 -9.55 -8.70
N LYS A 444 -11.48 -10.32 -7.72
CA LYS A 444 -10.50 -9.88 -6.73
C LYS A 444 -9.11 -10.21 -7.25
N THR A 445 -8.24 -9.22 -7.30
CA THR A 445 -6.85 -9.41 -7.72
C THR A 445 -5.97 -9.80 -6.53
N ILE A 446 -4.68 -10.05 -6.79
CA ILE A 446 -3.70 -10.26 -5.72
C ILE A 446 -3.61 -9.07 -4.76
N ASP A 447 -3.83 -7.83 -5.23
CA ASP A 447 -3.77 -6.64 -4.37
C ASP A 447 -4.87 -6.67 -3.31
N TYR A 448 -6.09 -7.11 -3.65
CA TYR A 448 -7.15 -7.32 -2.66
C TYR A 448 -6.68 -8.29 -1.55
N TYR A 449 -6.10 -9.43 -1.92
CA TYR A 449 -5.68 -10.42 -0.93
C TYR A 449 -4.48 -9.95 -0.11
N MET A 450 -3.52 -9.27 -0.73
CA MET A 450 -2.34 -8.75 -0.04
C MET A 450 -2.69 -7.60 0.90
N ILE A 451 -3.57 -6.67 0.52
CA ILE A 451 -4.06 -5.60 1.42
C ILE A 451 -4.75 -6.23 2.64
N GLY A 452 -5.56 -7.29 2.42
CA GLY A 452 -6.27 -7.97 3.49
C GLY A 452 -5.37 -8.60 4.56
N HIS A 453 -4.11 -8.95 4.26
CA HIS A 453 -3.15 -9.42 5.28
C HIS A 453 -2.84 -8.36 6.34
N PHE A 454 -3.05 -7.08 6.03
CA PHE A 454 -2.85 -5.96 6.94
C PHE A 454 -4.19 -5.43 7.42
N SER A 455 -5.09 -5.11 6.49
CA SER A 455 -6.35 -4.43 6.77
C SER A 455 -7.39 -5.28 7.50
N ARG A 456 -7.26 -6.62 7.55
CA ARG A 456 -8.13 -7.51 8.35
C ARG A 456 -7.60 -7.79 9.74
N PHE A 457 -6.28 -7.80 9.89
CA PHE A 457 -5.60 -8.42 11.02
C PHE A 457 -4.91 -7.41 11.93
N ILE A 458 -4.52 -6.25 11.43
CA ILE A 458 -3.96 -5.15 12.22
C ILE A 458 -5.08 -4.16 12.46
N ARG A 459 -5.60 -4.09 13.69
CA ARG A 459 -6.74 -3.23 14.01
C ARG A 459 -6.28 -1.80 14.26
N ARG A 460 -7.22 -0.86 14.07
CA ARG A 460 -7.03 0.50 14.54
C ARG A 460 -6.71 0.48 16.04
N GLY A 461 -5.67 1.20 16.46
CA GLY A 461 -5.14 1.19 17.82
C GLY A 461 -4.17 0.06 18.13
N ALA A 462 -3.82 -0.78 17.15
CA ALA A 462 -2.70 -1.70 17.30
C ALA A 462 -1.38 -0.91 17.48
N ILE A 463 -0.43 -1.49 18.21
CA ILE A 463 0.89 -0.90 18.42
C ILE A 463 1.92 -1.73 17.67
N ASN A 464 2.68 -1.09 16.78
CA ASN A 464 3.78 -1.73 16.09
C ASN A 464 4.92 -2.01 17.07
N HIS A 465 5.55 -3.18 16.95
CA HIS A 465 6.68 -3.57 17.79
C HIS A 465 7.90 -3.92 16.95
N GLN A 466 9.06 -3.44 17.43
CA GLN A 466 10.33 -3.66 16.77
C GLN A 466 10.66 -5.14 16.62
N VAL A 467 10.91 -5.56 15.38
CA VAL A 467 11.49 -6.87 15.05
C VAL A 467 13.01 -6.76 15.15
N VAL A 468 13.59 -7.26 16.24
CA VAL A 468 15.04 -7.15 16.51
C VAL A 468 15.87 -8.19 15.75
N SER A 469 15.25 -9.28 15.30
CA SER A 469 15.89 -10.31 14.49
C SER A 469 14.89 -11.06 13.63
N GLY A 470 15.31 -11.48 12.44
CA GLY A 470 14.52 -12.33 11.53
C GLY A 470 14.32 -11.74 10.14
N ASN A 471 14.40 -10.42 9.98
CA ASN A 471 14.35 -9.76 8.67
C ASN A 471 15.61 -10.09 7.83
N THR A 472 15.43 -10.38 6.54
CA THR A 472 16.53 -10.58 5.58
C THR A 472 16.21 -9.97 4.23
N GLY A 473 17.27 -9.54 3.54
CA GLY A 473 17.20 -8.95 2.21
C GLY A 473 17.30 -7.41 2.24
N THR A 474 17.50 -6.82 1.06
CA THR A 474 17.86 -5.41 0.89
C THR A 474 16.76 -4.54 0.32
N GLY A 475 15.58 -5.11 0.03
CA GLY A 475 14.51 -4.45 -0.75
C GLY A 475 14.82 -4.24 -2.23
N THR A 476 16.10 -4.22 -2.61
CA THR A 476 16.56 -4.05 -4.00
C THR A 476 16.59 -5.34 -4.82
N SER A 477 16.41 -6.50 -4.18
CA SER A 477 16.36 -7.81 -4.85
C SER A 477 14.95 -8.36 -4.84
N TRP A 478 14.46 -8.76 -6.01
CA TRP A 478 13.18 -9.45 -6.19
C TRP A 478 13.16 -10.90 -5.71
N SER A 479 14.27 -11.40 -5.16
CA SER A 479 14.35 -12.71 -4.52
C SER A 479 15.12 -12.63 -3.20
N SER A 480 14.93 -13.64 -2.35
CA SER A 480 15.63 -13.81 -1.07
C SER A 480 15.30 -12.75 -0.01
N GLN A 481 14.06 -12.24 -0.02
CA GLN A 481 13.54 -11.33 1.01
C GLN A 481 12.73 -12.12 2.04
N PHE A 482 12.90 -11.79 3.32
CA PHE A 482 12.00 -12.24 4.37
C PHE A 482 11.71 -11.06 5.29
N TRP A 483 10.51 -10.50 5.18
CA TRP A 483 10.13 -9.30 5.94
C TRP A 483 9.01 -9.60 6.92
N ILE A 484 9.07 -8.95 8.07
CA ILE A 484 8.24 -9.26 9.23
C ILE A 484 7.68 -7.97 9.81
N LEU A 485 6.38 -7.95 10.04
CA LEU A 485 5.71 -6.95 10.84
C LEU A 485 5.08 -7.64 12.06
N ALA A 486 5.15 -7.02 13.24
CA ALA A 486 4.60 -7.57 14.47
C ALA A 486 3.84 -6.49 15.24
N GLU A 487 2.52 -6.64 15.30
CA GLU A 487 1.58 -5.65 15.81
C GLU A 487 0.85 -6.22 17.02
N ARG A 488 0.84 -5.48 18.13
CA ARG A 488 0.02 -5.84 19.28
C ARG A 488 -1.35 -5.18 19.13
N ASN A 489 -2.38 -6.00 18.92
CA ASN A 489 -3.74 -5.52 18.72
C ASN A 489 -4.43 -5.10 20.05
N PRO A 490 -5.57 -4.38 19.99
CA PRO A 490 -6.30 -3.93 21.18
C PRO A 490 -6.74 -5.05 22.14
N ASP A 491 -6.96 -6.27 21.66
CA ASP A 491 -7.26 -7.42 22.53
C ASP A 491 -6.05 -7.94 23.34
N GLY A 492 -4.87 -7.34 23.13
CA GLY A 492 -3.58 -7.70 23.71
C GLY A 492 -2.88 -8.88 23.01
N GLY A 493 -3.48 -9.45 21.96
CA GLY A 493 -2.91 -10.46 21.10
C GLY A 493 -1.99 -9.87 20.03
N TRP A 494 -1.44 -10.73 19.18
CA TRP A 494 -0.50 -10.34 18.13
C TRP A 494 -1.05 -10.62 16.73
N ALA A 495 -0.85 -9.67 15.82
CA ALA A 495 -0.87 -9.91 14.38
C ALA A 495 0.59 -9.88 13.87
N VAL A 496 1.07 -10.99 13.32
CA VAL A 496 2.43 -11.09 12.77
C VAL A 496 2.33 -11.40 11.28
N VAL A 497 2.72 -10.44 10.44
CA VAL A 497 2.69 -10.56 8.97
C VAL A 497 4.11 -10.86 8.48
N MET A 498 4.25 -11.91 7.69
CA MET A 498 5.53 -12.38 7.16
C MET A 498 5.46 -12.53 5.66
N MET A 499 6.32 -11.82 4.93
CA MET A 499 6.53 -11.98 3.51
C MET A 499 7.73 -12.89 3.29
N ASN A 500 7.51 -14.11 2.77
CA ASN A 500 8.57 -15.03 2.40
C ASN A 500 8.75 -15.06 0.89
N ASN A 501 9.71 -14.30 0.40
CA ASN A 501 10.13 -14.33 -1.00
C ASN A 501 11.44 -15.13 -1.16
N ASN A 502 11.57 -16.23 -0.42
CA ASN A 502 12.61 -17.24 -0.61
C ASN A 502 11.99 -18.44 -1.34
N PRO A 503 12.81 -19.20 -2.11
CA PRO A 503 12.35 -20.43 -2.77
C PRO A 503 12.09 -21.58 -1.81
N ASP A 504 12.52 -21.45 -0.55
CA ASP A 504 12.40 -22.48 0.48
C ASP A 504 11.37 -22.08 1.55
N ASP A 505 10.61 -23.07 2.01
CA ASP A 505 9.83 -22.98 3.22
C ASP A 505 10.72 -22.58 4.41
N GLN A 506 10.20 -21.68 5.25
CA GLN A 506 10.90 -21.20 6.44
C GLN A 506 10.20 -21.74 7.69
N LEU A 507 10.90 -22.55 8.47
CA LEU A 507 10.43 -22.93 9.80
C LEU A 507 10.79 -21.81 10.78
N VAL A 508 9.80 -20.99 11.11
CA VAL A 508 9.95 -19.82 11.97
C VAL A 508 9.76 -20.22 13.43
N THR A 509 10.76 -19.92 14.25
CA THR A 509 10.65 -19.88 15.72
C THR A 509 10.53 -18.42 16.14
N LEU A 510 9.33 -18.00 16.53
CA LEU A 510 9.00 -16.64 16.96
C LEU A 510 9.04 -16.54 18.49
N SER A 511 9.83 -15.61 18.99
CA SER A 511 9.97 -15.32 20.42
C SER A 511 9.80 -13.83 20.70
N PHE A 512 9.43 -13.49 21.93
CA PHE A 512 9.19 -12.11 22.35
C PHE A 512 10.06 -11.75 23.56
N ILE A 513 10.80 -10.66 23.49
CA ILE A 513 11.45 -10.07 24.66
C ILE A 513 10.33 -9.57 25.59
N GLY A 514 10.33 -10.03 26.84
CA GLY A 514 9.28 -9.70 27.81
C GLY A 514 8.12 -10.70 27.88
N SER A 515 8.16 -11.78 27.08
CA SER A 515 7.26 -12.93 27.21
C SER A 515 8.05 -14.23 27.37
N LEU A 516 7.40 -15.27 27.88
CA LEU A 516 7.93 -16.65 27.89
C LEU A 516 7.38 -17.49 26.73
N ASN A 517 6.39 -16.98 26.00
CA ASN A 517 5.77 -17.70 24.91
C ASN A 517 6.70 -17.72 23.68
N VAL A 518 6.91 -18.92 23.14
CA VAL A 518 7.67 -19.14 21.91
C VAL A 518 6.78 -19.94 20.96
N TRP A 519 6.60 -19.44 19.75
CA TRP A 519 5.75 -20.03 18.73
C TRP A 519 6.61 -20.62 17.62
N GLU A 520 6.19 -21.76 17.06
CA GLU A 520 6.86 -22.39 15.93
C GLU A 520 5.85 -22.70 14.82
N GLY A 521 6.21 -22.40 13.57
CA GLY A 521 5.36 -22.70 12.44
C GLY A 521 6.09 -22.50 11.11
N THR A 522 5.57 -23.14 10.06
CA THR A 522 6.14 -22.99 8.71
C THR A 522 5.49 -21.83 7.98
N VAL A 523 6.32 -20.95 7.44
CA VAL A 523 5.94 -19.96 6.43
C VAL A 523 6.36 -20.52 5.07
N PRO A 524 5.41 -20.95 4.22
CA PRO A 524 5.76 -21.58 2.94
C PRO A 524 6.56 -20.67 2.03
N ALA A 525 7.35 -21.25 1.13
CA ALA A 525 8.02 -20.54 0.05
C ALA A 525 7.04 -19.67 -0.73
N GLU A 526 7.52 -18.52 -1.18
CA GLU A 526 6.80 -17.61 -2.07
C GLU A 526 5.41 -17.14 -1.61
N THR A 527 5.24 -16.88 -0.31
CA THR A 527 3.95 -16.49 0.30
C THR A 527 4.02 -15.21 1.12
N VAL A 528 2.84 -14.62 1.37
CA VAL A 528 2.60 -13.77 2.53
C VAL A 528 1.73 -14.55 3.53
N VAL A 529 2.13 -14.56 4.79
CA VAL A 529 1.43 -15.26 5.88
C VAL A 529 1.15 -14.30 7.04
N SER A 530 -0.09 -14.28 7.53
CA SER A 530 -0.44 -13.60 8.78
C SER A 530 -0.75 -14.60 9.87
N TRP A 531 -0.04 -14.52 11.00
CA TRP A 531 -0.38 -15.24 12.22
C TRP A 531 -1.14 -14.33 13.18
N MET A 532 -2.27 -14.83 13.69
CA MET A 532 -2.99 -14.19 14.79
C MET A 532 -2.76 -15.02 16.05
N LEU A 533 -2.16 -14.43 17.07
CA LEU A 533 -1.79 -15.11 18.30
C LEU A 533 -2.58 -14.55 19.49
N PRO A 534 -3.10 -15.41 20.39
CA PRO A 534 -3.74 -14.95 21.62
C PRO A 534 -2.78 -14.17 22.51
N SER A 535 -3.33 -13.29 23.35
CA SER A 535 -2.55 -12.57 24.35
C SER A 535 -1.93 -13.51 25.38
N ASP A 536 -0.80 -13.11 25.98
CA ASP A 536 -0.12 -13.89 27.02
C ASP A 536 -1.04 -14.25 28.19
N ALA A 537 -1.94 -13.34 28.56
CA ALA A 537 -2.93 -13.57 29.60
C ALA A 537 -3.92 -14.70 29.22
N ARG A 538 -4.34 -14.75 27.94
CA ARG A 538 -5.23 -15.80 27.42
C ARG A 538 -4.50 -17.14 27.31
N VAL A 539 -3.26 -17.13 26.85
CA VAL A 539 -2.40 -18.34 26.82
C VAL A 539 -2.23 -18.90 28.24
N ALA A 540 -1.91 -18.06 29.22
CA ALA A 540 -1.75 -18.49 30.61
C ALA A 540 -3.06 -19.01 31.23
N ALA A 541 -4.21 -18.47 30.82
CA ALA A 541 -5.51 -18.91 31.29
C ALA A 541 -5.98 -20.23 30.64
N ASN A 542 -5.44 -20.59 29.48
CA ASN A 542 -5.88 -21.76 28.73
C ASN A 542 -4.81 -22.88 28.69
N SER A 543 -4.96 -23.85 29.59
CA SER A 543 -4.05 -25.00 29.65
C SER A 543 -4.07 -25.87 28.39
N SER A 544 -5.10 -25.81 27.53
CA SER A 544 -5.16 -26.58 26.28
C SER A 544 -4.29 -25.99 25.17
N LEU A 545 -4.11 -24.67 25.15
CA LEU A 545 -3.14 -23.99 24.27
C LEU A 545 -1.71 -24.20 24.75
N ALA A 546 -1.54 -24.26 26.08
CA ALA A 546 -0.28 -24.68 26.67
C ALA A 546 0.01 -26.15 26.31
N SER A 547 -0.98 -27.05 26.32
CA SER A 547 -0.84 -28.48 26.03
C SER A 547 -1.09 -28.83 24.55
N GLY A 548 -0.24 -28.33 23.65
CA GLY A 548 -0.22 -28.79 22.26
C GLY A 548 0.41 -30.19 22.11
N ALA A 549 -0.11 -31.19 22.81
CA ALA A 549 0.16 -32.59 22.58
C ALA A 549 -1.14 -33.26 22.17
N ASP A 550 -1.58 -32.98 20.94
CA ASP A 550 -2.36 -33.91 20.11
C ASP A 550 -2.42 -33.31 18.70
N ALA A 551 -1.65 -33.90 17.79
CA ALA A 551 -1.92 -33.73 16.36
C ALA A 551 -3.36 -34.21 16.11
N PRO A 552 -4.24 -33.40 15.50
CA PRO A 552 -5.57 -33.88 15.20
C PRO A 552 -5.42 -34.75 13.96
N TYR A 553 -5.05 -36.02 14.11
CA TYR A 553 -5.37 -37.16 13.25
C TYR A 553 -4.63 -38.39 13.80
N SER A 554 -5.34 -39.20 14.59
CA SER A 554 -4.97 -40.59 14.79
C SER A 554 -5.03 -41.30 13.43
N VAL A 555 -3.87 -41.77 12.95
CA VAL A 555 -3.77 -42.65 11.78
C VAL A 555 -4.52 -43.94 12.10
N THR A 556 -5.79 -44.01 11.70
CA THR A 556 -6.53 -45.27 11.72
C THR A 556 -5.98 -46.14 10.62
N ASN A 557 -5.09 -47.05 11.00
CA ASN A 557 -4.62 -48.11 10.14
C ASN A 557 -5.83 -49.03 9.85
N SER A 558 -6.40 -48.90 8.65
CA SER A 558 -7.50 -49.75 8.20
C SER A 558 -7.01 -51.19 8.10
N SER A 559 -7.55 -52.01 8.99
CA SER A 559 -7.45 -53.47 8.99
C SER A 559 -7.88 -54.07 7.65
N SER A 560 -7.02 -54.91 7.05
CA SER A 560 -7.46 -56.02 6.21
C SER A 560 -7.33 -57.34 6.98
N PRO A 561 -8.21 -58.33 6.73
CA PRO A 561 -8.48 -59.39 7.68
C PRO A 561 -7.68 -60.67 7.39
N GLY A 562 -7.33 -61.40 8.47
CA GLY A 562 -7.12 -62.86 8.40
C GLY A 562 -5.72 -63.36 8.74
N SER A 563 -5.56 -63.73 10.01
CA SER A 563 -4.50 -64.53 10.66
C SER A 563 -4.36 -65.98 10.07
N PRO A 564 -3.49 -66.91 10.57
CA PRO A 564 -2.58 -66.84 11.73
C PRO A 564 -1.20 -67.58 11.63
N THR A 565 -0.40 -67.37 12.69
CA THR A 565 0.59 -68.28 13.35
C THR A 565 1.94 -68.60 12.70
N GLY A 566 3.02 -68.37 13.46
CA GLY A 566 4.32 -69.03 13.25
C GLY A 566 5.50 -68.35 13.97
N SER A 567 5.95 -68.94 15.07
CA SER A 567 7.18 -68.65 15.81
C SER A 567 8.47 -68.86 14.99
N GLY A 568 9.53 -68.05 15.19
CA GLY A 568 10.87 -68.43 14.75
C GLY A 568 11.93 -67.32 14.71
N SER A 569 12.91 -67.45 15.61
CA SER A 569 14.33 -67.06 15.59
C SER A 569 14.96 -66.18 14.49
N ALA A 570 15.87 -65.33 14.98
CA ALA A 570 16.83 -64.47 14.29
C ALA A 570 17.64 -65.10 13.13
N SER A 571 18.01 -64.25 12.16
CA SER A 571 19.24 -64.34 11.35
C SER A 571 19.51 -62.99 10.66
N PHE A 572 20.75 -62.50 10.76
CA PHE A 572 21.31 -61.42 9.93
C PHE A 572 21.54 -61.90 8.49
N PRO A 573 21.53 -60.99 7.50
CA PRO A 573 22.78 -60.76 6.78
C PRO A 573 23.03 -59.29 6.38
N THR A 574 24.26 -59.08 5.92
CA THR A 574 25.00 -57.85 5.65
C THR A 574 24.69 -57.22 4.29
N ALA A 575 24.71 -55.88 4.27
CA ALA A 575 25.10 -54.93 3.19
C ALA A 575 24.42 -54.98 1.80
N THR A 576 23.79 -53.86 1.41
CA THR A 576 24.28 -52.95 0.34
C THR A 576 23.38 -51.71 0.24
N GLY A 577 23.99 -50.59 -0.16
CA GLY A 577 23.40 -49.25 -0.10
C GLY A 577 22.22 -49.02 -1.05
N GLY A 578 21.33 -48.13 -0.60
CA GLY A 578 20.29 -47.49 -1.39
C GLY A 578 19.90 -46.21 -0.68
N SER A 579 20.22 -45.07 -1.31
CA SER A 579 19.67 -43.77 -0.96
C SER A 579 18.15 -43.87 -1.00
N SER A 580 17.48 -43.62 0.12
CA SER A 580 16.02 -43.46 0.13
C SER A 580 15.73 -41.98 0.25
N ASP A 581 15.35 -41.40 -0.89
CA ASP A 581 14.54 -40.18 -0.93
C ASP A 581 13.25 -40.45 -0.16
N SER A 582 13.18 -39.96 1.07
CA SER A 582 11.93 -39.86 1.79
C SER A 582 11.20 -38.61 1.28
N THR A 583 10.43 -38.80 0.22
CA THR A 583 9.42 -37.85 -0.24
C THR A 583 8.35 -37.71 0.84
N CYS A 584 8.15 -36.49 1.36
CA CYS A 584 6.93 -36.18 2.09
C CYS A 584 5.80 -36.03 1.08
N VAL A 585 4.69 -36.70 1.35
CA VAL A 585 3.47 -36.61 0.53
C VAL A 585 2.88 -35.21 0.72
N ALA A 586 3.10 -34.34 -0.25
CA ALA A 586 2.19 -33.24 -0.52
C ALA A 586 0.90 -33.86 -1.09
N SER A 587 -0.16 -33.92 -0.29
CA SER A 587 -1.47 -34.34 -0.80
C SER A 587 -2.07 -33.22 -1.64
N THR A 588 -1.84 -33.28 -2.95
CA THR A 588 -2.83 -32.85 -3.94
C THR A 588 -3.92 -33.92 -3.98
N ALA A 589 -5.17 -33.53 -3.73
CA ALA A 589 -6.31 -34.44 -3.90
C ALA A 589 -7.45 -33.73 -4.62
N THR A 590 -7.46 -33.89 -5.94
CA THR A 590 -8.70 -33.98 -6.72
C THR A 590 -9.24 -35.40 -6.60
N THR A 591 -10.48 -35.56 -6.16
CA THR A 591 -11.38 -36.64 -6.64
C THR A 591 -12.81 -36.36 -6.19
N SER A 592 -13.72 -36.42 -7.16
CA SER A 592 -15.16 -36.39 -7.01
C SER A 592 -15.69 -37.74 -6.54
N SER A 593 -16.55 -37.76 -5.52
CA SER A 593 -17.66 -38.71 -5.43
C SER A 593 -18.71 -38.24 -4.42
N SER A 594 -19.96 -38.32 -4.85
CA SER A 594 -21.17 -38.00 -4.10
C SER A 594 -21.51 -39.11 -3.09
N SER A 595 -21.73 -38.77 -1.82
CA SER A 595 -22.79 -39.39 -1.00
C SER A 595 -23.08 -38.54 0.25
N SER A 596 -24.37 -38.43 0.55
CA SER A 596 -24.98 -37.64 1.62
C SER A 596 -24.84 -38.29 3.00
N SER A 597 -24.45 -37.53 4.03
CA SER A 597 -25.12 -37.54 5.35
C SER A 597 -24.61 -36.39 6.22
N SER A 598 -25.54 -35.86 7.03
CA SER A 598 -25.51 -34.60 7.77
C SER A 598 -24.62 -34.59 9.02
N GLY A 599 -23.84 -33.51 9.17
CA GLY A 599 -23.20 -33.08 10.41
C GLY A 599 -22.71 -31.63 10.24
N THR A 600 -23.33 -30.69 10.94
CA THR A 600 -23.19 -29.24 10.78
C THR A 600 -21.88 -28.69 11.34
N ASN A 601 -21.04 -28.12 10.46
CA ASN A 601 -20.02 -27.12 10.78
C ASN A 601 -20.27 -25.88 9.91
N ILE A 602 -20.10 -24.69 10.49
CA ILE A 602 -20.44 -23.39 9.89
C ILE A 602 -19.51 -23.10 8.70
N PRO A 603 -20.04 -22.93 7.47
CA PRO A 603 -19.26 -22.53 6.30
C PRO A 603 -18.98 -21.02 6.28
N VAL A 604 -17.81 -20.63 5.78
CA VAL A 604 -17.55 -19.26 5.30
C VAL A 604 -18.34 -19.07 3.99
N PRO A 605 -19.21 -18.06 3.85
CA PRO A 605 -19.94 -17.83 2.60
C PRO A 605 -19.02 -17.25 1.51
N ASN A 606 -19.16 -17.76 0.28
CA ASN A 606 -18.68 -17.20 -1.01
C ASN A 606 -17.18 -17.25 -1.36
N THR A 607 -16.59 -18.44 -1.50
CA THR A 607 -15.27 -18.64 -2.16
C THR A 607 -15.27 -19.52 -3.41
N ASP A 608 -16.43 -19.81 -4.01
CA ASP A 608 -16.47 -20.57 -5.26
C ASP A 608 -16.56 -19.63 -6.47
N GLN A 609 -15.41 -19.12 -6.92
CA GLN A 609 -15.27 -18.53 -8.25
C GLN A 609 -14.00 -19.07 -8.92
N ILE A 610 -14.20 -19.76 -10.05
CA ILE A 610 -13.13 -20.18 -10.96
C ILE A 610 -12.90 -19.02 -11.92
N ILE A 611 -11.69 -18.47 -11.94
CA ILE A 611 -11.26 -17.48 -12.93
C ILE A 611 -11.33 -18.13 -14.32
N MET A 612 -12.21 -17.62 -15.19
CA MET A 612 -12.14 -17.87 -16.64
C MET A 612 -11.77 -16.57 -17.33
N THR A 613 -10.50 -16.41 -17.69
CA THR A 613 -10.06 -15.31 -18.55
C THR A 613 -10.48 -15.54 -20.00
N ALA A 614 -10.92 -14.46 -20.64
CA ALA A 614 -11.39 -14.35 -22.01
C ALA A 614 -10.58 -15.15 -23.04
N GLY A 615 -11.29 -15.96 -23.85
CA GLY A 615 -10.71 -16.67 -24.97
C GLY A 615 -10.42 -15.75 -26.18
N PRO A 616 -9.51 -16.15 -27.07
CA PRO A 616 -9.21 -15.39 -28.28
C PRO A 616 -10.42 -15.40 -29.22
N GLY A 617 -10.81 -14.23 -29.72
CA GLY A 617 -11.90 -14.07 -30.66
C GLY A 617 -11.71 -14.94 -31.92
N PRO A 618 -12.80 -15.47 -32.50
CA PRO A 618 -12.69 -16.36 -33.66
C PRO A 618 -12.35 -15.58 -34.92
N THR A 619 -11.31 -16.04 -35.61
CA THR A 619 -10.97 -15.65 -36.98
C THR A 619 -11.94 -16.27 -37.99
N GLY A 620 -12.71 -15.41 -38.68
CA GLY A 620 -13.00 -15.48 -40.13
C GLY A 620 -14.18 -16.35 -40.62
N ALA A 621 -15.21 -15.69 -41.18
CA ALA A 621 -15.77 -15.99 -42.52
C ALA A 621 -16.75 -14.90 -42.99
N SER A 622 -16.70 -14.66 -44.31
CA SER A 622 -17.37 -13.67 -45.15
C SER A 622 -18.90 -13.68 -45.24
N GLY A 623 -19.52 -12.51 -45.45
CA GLY A 623 -20.83 -12.40 -46.11
C GLY A 623 -21.56 -11.03 -46.03
N GLY A 624 -21.42 -10.20 -47.06
CA GLY A 624 -22.45 -9.38 -47.75
C GLY A 624 -23.28 -8.28 -47.04
N SER A 625 -23.16 -7.05 -47.58
CA SER A 625 -24.17 -5.94 -47.75
C SER A 625 -24.94 -5.44 -46.51
N ASP A 626 -25.11 -4.15 -46.21
CA ASP A 626 -25.41 -2.98 -47.06
C ASP A 626 -25.15 -1.66 -46.28
N GLU A 627 -25.24 -0.55 -47.03
CA GLU A 627 -24.83 0.84 -46.79
C GLU A 627 -25.33 1.60 -45.53
N GLY A 628 -24.51 2.57 -45.08
CA GLY A 628 -24.93 3.67 -44.18
C GLY A 628 -23.80 4.66 -43.90
N VAL A 629 -23.83 5.83 -44.54
CA VAL A 629 -22.78 6.86 -44.64
C VAL A 629 -22.79 7.87 -43.47
N CYS A 630 -21.60 8.20 -42.89
CA CYS A 630 -21.24 9.50 -42.27
C CYS A 630 -19.69 9.69 -42.20
N PRO A 631 -19.17 10.94 -42.17
CA PRO A 631 -17.87 11.35 -42.76
C PRO A 631 -16.63 11.24 -41.84
N PRO A 632 -15.38 11.37 -42.37
CA PRO A 632 -14.17 10.92 -41.68
C PRO A 632 -13.49 12.01 -40.83
N ALA A 633 -12.94 11.59 -39.68
CA ALA A 633 -11.95 12.31 -38.89
C ALA A 633 -10.51 12.02 -39.41
N PRO A 634 -9.54 12.94 -39.26
CA PRO A 634 -8.22 12.82 -39.87
C PRO A 634 -7.32 11.79 -39.16
N GLN A 635 -6.60 11.02 -39.97
CA GLN A 635 -5.63 10.01 -39.54
C GLN A 635 -4.37 10.65 -38.96
N ALA A 636 -4.01 10.28 -37.73
CA ALA A 636 -2.65 10.44 -37.19
C ALA A 636 -1.95 9.08 -37.27
N THR A 637 -0.85 9.03 -38.03
CA THR A 637 0.00 7.85 -38.19
C THR A 637 0.91 7.74 -36.97
N VAL A 638 0.75 6.69 -36.16
CA VAL A 638 1.65 6.38 -35.05
C VAL A 638 2.61 5.28 -35.49
N THR A 639 3.90 5.60 -35.55
CA THR A 639 4.98 4.65 -35.77
C THR A 639 5.37 4.05 -34.42
N VAL A 640 5.19 2.74 -34.25
CA VAL A 640 5.60 1.99 -33.06
C VAL A 640 7.09 1.68 -33.16
N SER A 641 7.89 2.15 -32.19
CA SER A 641 9.25 1.67 -31.97
C SER A 641 9.39 1.24 -30.51
N SER A 642 9.42 -0.08 -30.30
CA SER A 642 9.84 -0.73 -29.06
C SER A 642 11.37 -0.81 -29.03
N PRO A 643 12.02 -0.51 -27.89
CA PRO A 643 13.30 -1.12 -27.57
C PRO A 643 13.16 -1.93 -26.28
N TYR A 644 13.31 -3.25 -26.37
CA TYR A 644 14.06 -4.12 -25.46
C TYR A 644 13.62 -5.57 -25.71
N GLY A 645 14.33 -6.23 -26.63
CA GLY A 645 14.38 -7.68 -26.78
C GLY A 645 15.84 -8.05 -26.91
N GLY A 646 16.41 -8.60 -25.85
CA GLY A 646 17.76 -9.18 -25.86
C GLY A 646 17.68 -10.65 -26.23
N ASP A 647 18.61 -11.09 -27.08
CA ASP A 647 19.00 -12.49 -27.17
C ASP A 647 20.52 -12.59 -27.04
N GLN A 648 20.94 -13.59 -26.28
CA GLN A 648 22.31 -13.97 -26.00
C GLN A 648 22.94 -14.69 -27.20
N ASP A 649 24.23 -14.45 -27.46
CA ASP A 649 25.21 -15.53 -27.59
C ASP A 649 26.65 -15.02 -27.74
N GLY A 650 27.59 -15.73 -27.10
CA GLY A 650 28.91 -15.96 -27.70
C GLY A 650 30.11 -15.12 -27.23
N GLN A 651 30.76 -15.60 -26.16
CA GLN A 651 32.22 -15.75 -25.97
C GLN A 651 33.22 -14.66 -26.40
N GLY A 652 34.16 -14.35 -25.49
CA GLY A 652 35.55 -14.09 -25.90
C GLY A 652 36.33 -13.06 -25.07
N GLN A 653 37.09 -13.56 -24.09
CA GLN A 653 38.39 -13.12 -23.57
C GLN A 653 38.90 -11.68 -23.84
N GLY A 654 39.47 -11.06 -22.79
CA GLY A 654 40.71 -10.27 -22.95
C GLY A 654 40.88 -9.06 -22.04
N HIS A 655 41.68 -9.24 -20.98
CA HIS A 655 42.61 -8.30 -20.33
C HIS A 655 42.48 -6.76 -20.55
N GLY A 656 42.59 -6.00 -19.45
CA GLY A 656 43.15 -4.64 -19.51
C GLY A 656 42.90 -3.76 -18.29
N SER A 657 43.84 -3.78 -17.36
CA SER A 657 44.03 -2.86 -16.23
C SER A 657 44.05 -1.36 -16.59
N GLY A 658 43.68 -0.48 -15.64
CA GLY A 658 44.25 0.88 -15.58
C GLY A 658 43.40 1.94 -14.90
N GLU A 659 43.83 2.37 -13.71
CA GLU A 659 43.39 3.54 -12.95
C GLU A 659 43.45 4.86 -13.75
N GLN A 660 42.59 5.83 -13.42
CA GLN A 660 43.02 7.08 -12.77
C GLN A 660 41.85 8.04 -12.48
N ALA A 661 41.90 8.60 -11.27
CA ALA A 661 41.02 9.63 -10.72
C ALA A 661 41.30 11.03 -11.32
N GLY A 662 40.31 11.92 -11.22
CA GLY A 662 40.48 13.35 -11.53
C GLY A 662 39.24 14.19 -11.22
N ASP A 663 39.19 14.71 -10.01
CA ASP A 663 38.35 15.83 -9.54
C ASP A 663 38.65 17.12 -10.33
N PRO A 664 37.71 18.08 -10.44
CA PRO A 664 38.15 19.47 -10.30
C PRO A 664 37.15 20.39 -9.59
N TYR A 665 37.55 20.87 -8.41
CA TYR A 665 37.34 22.27 -8.01
C TYR A 665 38.63 23.05 -8.21
N GLY A 666 38.56 24.21 -8.86
CA GLY A 666 39.73 25.08 -9.04
C GLY A 666 39.38 26.47 -9.57
N HIS A 667 39.36 27.44 -8.65
CA HIS A 667 39.30 28.88 -8.89
C HIS A 667 40.37 29.40 -9.88
N GLY A 668 40.05 30.47 -10.61
CA GLY A 668 41.02 31.25 -11.37
C GLY A 668 40.53 32.69 -11.63
N GLN A 669 41.34 33.66 -11.20
CA GLN A 669 41.09 35.10 -11.15
C GLN A 669 41.12 35.82 -12.52
N ALA A 670 40.54 37.03 -12.51
CA ALA A 670 40.56 38.06 -13.58
C ALA A 670 41.97 38.59 -13.93
N PRO A 671 42.09 39.41 -15.00
CA PRO A 671 42.23 40.86 -14.76
C PRO A 671 41.50 41.81 -15.75
N ASN A 672 41.44 43.07 -15.29
CA ASN A 672 40.83 44.31 -15.81
C ASN A 672 41.21 44.75 -17.23
N GLU A 673 40.37 45.60 -17.87
CA GLU A 673 40.71 47.01 -18.20
C GLU A 673 39.53 47.84 -18.79
N HIS A 674 39.42 49.09 -18.29
CA HIS A 674 38.86 50.35 -18.85
C HIS A 674 37.40 50.42 -19.38
N GLY A 675 36.56 51.43 -19.07
CA GLY A 675 36.71 52.69 -18.34
C GLY A 675 35.50 53.63 -18.58
N GLN A 676 35.40 54.68 -17.75
CA GLN A 676 34.47 55.85 -17.78
C GLN A 676 33.03 55.56 -17.32
N GLY A 677 32.48 56.15 -16.24
CA GLY A 677 32.58 57.51 -15.69
C GLY A 677 31.19 58.15 -15.84
N SER A 678 30.37 58.33 -14.80
CA SER A 678 30.46 59.47 -13.89
C SER A 678 29.32 59.41 -12.85
N TYR A 679 29.65 59.87 -11.65
CA TYR A 679 28.80 60.10 -10.48
C TYR A 679 27.82 61.26 -10.70
N GLU A 680 26.64 61.20 -10.07
CA GLU A 680 26.30 62.17 -9.01
C GLU A 680 25.14 61.69 -8.12
N GLN A 681 25.32 61.94 -6.82
CA GLN A 681 24.46 61.60 -5.70
C GLN A 681 23.31 62.59 -5.55
N GLY A 682 22.23 62.17 -4.87
CA GLY A 682 21.54 63.07 -3.95
C GLY A 682 20.08 62.75 -3.66
N GLY A 683 19.82 62.31 -2.42
CA GLY A 683 18.71 62.85 -1.63
C GLY A 683 17.40 62.05 -1.56
N ASP A 684 17.29 61.24 -0.52
CA ASP A 684 16.06 60.87 0.21
C ASP A 684 15.38 62.14 0.83
N PRO A 685 14.17 62.12 1.44
CA PRO A 685 13.03 61.17 1.39
C PRO A 685 11.68 61.84 1.04
N ARG A 686 10.70 61.03 0.61
CA ARG A 686 9.32 61.13 1.10
C ARG A 686 8.51 59.87 0.83
#